data_AF-A0A2D7V289-F1
#
_entry.id   AF-A0A2D7V289-F1
#
_cell.length_a   1.000
_cell.length_b   1.000
_cell.length_c   1.000
_cell.angle_alpha   90.00
_cell.angle_beta   90.00
_cell.angle_gamma   90.00
#
_symmetry.space_group_name_H-M   'P 1'
#
loop_
_entity.id
_entity.type
_entity.pdbx_description
1 polymer ?
#
loop_
_entity_poly.entity_id
_entity_poly.type
_entity_poly.pdbx_seq_one_letter_code
_entity_poly.pdbx_strand_id
1 'polypeptide(L)'
;MLVCPLFGVQISNSLIESSILINLENIEEQLKSPNASRRYSSAYVSNDSNTSISLELDSNLDSASGATNILPSFINDLSTVFSGMPAASKIDGFDHSIHYLLTLANSQNLSDDALIDAIKSSIQALIQSDLNDGQTNLAANIGDIPQRLIENFFLDPQLVSLKSDESSSRLINDLSRIYMESVVQYDPQSVELASQSFMEEIIEIMDNPLSEELNDFYPGIEPVPDSADQDNLVMKFSGEHPSHFKFDPAKTRIFGNAAEGLASGINSFELVEPVLKRSQDEMSIEPNLANSILKPVLDKVLSRPGDNRLFAYELTKVISSSITQVITNESIGTTEVEEFAQTISKDLAEAAIRSGIENSASLEQFGRNLGQLAESVGVGTSMGVQLATIDDQSLQYEVGFEEYSRKNLAKASSRGTSSGSIIASAESAIPPDDQSDPLVETEDMKEIASHAAMGSILGHTAMSIYYPTPKDLLSIINYSAQGASLGSTTVLVLNSVPNTDGLTESPTVEIARGSSHGAALGASFEMIALTGGDPVDKSYDRETIATIQAASYGSTYGVILGATEGGESDSVVLKQAAKQGSTEGALAGSGLATLYSEDYFNSEENFGGANGNAGGNGGGQPTGSYDSVALSSKKSIIDAIASVNSQAAVDASATLATKSIKTSAKDMIRLIQKFNISPRFTNPTRIFQGNKNQKLGDDFPFNDQFPVASPI
;
A
#
# COMPACT_ATOMS: atom_id res chain seq x y z
N MET A 1 -72.49 -25.86 -51.63
CA MET A 1 -71.60 -26.00 -52.80
C MET A 1 -70.27 -25.38 -52.41
N LEU A 2 -69.27 -26.23 -52.24
CA LEU A 2 -67.82 -26.05 -52.05
C LEU A 2 -67.22 -25.07 -51.00
N VAL A 3 -66.18 -25.61 -50.37
CA VAL A 3 -65.33 -25.15 -49.27
C VAL A 3 -63.88 -25.06 -49.79
N CYS A 4 -63.12 -24.10 -49.24
CA CYS A 4 -61.64 -23.96 -49.15
C CYS A 4 -60.80 -23.55 -50.37
N PRO A 5 -59.55 -23.02 -50.19
CA PRO A 5 -58.86 -22.61 -48.93
C PRO A 5 -58.05 -21.28 -48.97
N LEU A 6 -57.64 -20.83 -47.77
CA LEU A 6 -56.50 -19.95 -47.49
C LEU A 6 -55.19 -20.53 -48.04
N PHE A 7 -54.31 -19.68 -48.58
CA PHE A 7 -52.88 -19.94 -48.70
C PHE A 7 -52.10 -18.99 -47.80
N GLY A 8 -51.30 -19.55 -46.89
CA GLY A 8 -50.29 -18.86 -46.12
C GLY A 8 -49.11 -18.48 -47.01
N VAL A 9 -48.61 -17.27 -46.83
CA VAL A 9 -47.33 -16.83 -47.42
C VAL A 9 -46.22 -17.41 -46.55
N GLN A 10 -45.53 -18.44 -47.05
CA GLN A 10 -44.21 -18.82 -46.53
C GLN A 10 -43.24 -17.70 -46.88
N ILE A 11 -42.79 -16.96 -45.87
CA ILE A 11 -41.60 -16.12 -46.00
C ILE A 11 -40.43 -17.08 -46.25
N SER A 12 -39.86 -17.04 -47.45
CA SER A 12 -38.84 -17.97 -47.91
C SER A 12 -37.53 -17.74 -47.17
N ASN A 13 -36.94 -18.82 -46.61
CA ASN A 13 -35.60 -18.85 -46.00
C ASN A 13 -34.51 -18.21 -46.88
N SER A 14 -34.71 -18.13 -48.20
CA SER A 14 -33.78 -17.48 -49.13
C SER A 14 -33.65 -15.96 -48.94
N LEU A 15 -34.69 -15.25 -48.44
CA LEU A 15 -34.61 -13.81 -48.19
C LEU A 15 -33.83 -13.49 -46.89
N ILE A 16 -33.87 -14.41 -45.92
CA ILE A 16 -33.08 -14.35 -44.70
C ILE A 16 -31.62 -14.73 -45.00
N GLU A 17 -31.37 -15.79 -45.78
CA GLU A 17 -30.00 -16.13 -46.22
C GLU A 17 -29.37 -15.04 -47.09
N SER A 18 -30.14 -14.37 -47.94
CA SER A 18 -29.63 -13.27 -48.78
C SER A 18 -29.24 -12.02 -47.98
N SER A 19 -29.98 -11.70 -46.91
CA SER A 19 -29.68 -10.54 -46.05
C SER A 19 -28.52 -10.82 -45.08
N ILE A 20 -28.31 -12.09 -44.70
CA ILE A 20 -27.13 -12.53 -43.96
C ILE A 20 -25.88 -12.51 -44.87
N LEU A 21 -25.99 -12.94 -46.13
CA LEU A 21 -24.87 -12.98 -47.08
C LEU A 21 -24.41 -11.61 -47.57
N ILE A 22 -25.32 -10.64 -47.73
CA ILE A 22 -24.95 -9.27 -48.15
C ILE A 22 -24.19 -8.52 -47.04
N ASN A 23 -24.38 -8.89 -45.77
CA ASN A 23 -23.60 -8.35 -44.66
C ASN A 23 -22.27 -9.07 -44.43
N LEU A 24 -22.03 -10.25 -45.01
CA LEU A 24 -20.82 -11.04 -44.77
C LEU A 24 -19.55 -10.40 -45.36
N GLU A 25 -19.64 -9.73 -46.52
CA GLU A 25 -18.50 -9.00 -47.11
C GLU A 25 -18.13 -7.74 -46.28
N ASN A 26 -19.13 -7.04 -45.73
CA ASN A 26 -18.88 -5.93 -44.79
C ASN A 26 -18.32 -6.41 -43.44
N ILE A 27 -18.69 -7.63 -43.02
CA ILE A 27 -18.19 -8.30 -41.82
C ILE A 27 -16.73 -8.74 -41.97
N GLU A 28 -16.30 -9.21 -43.15
CA GLU A 28 -14.89 -9.57 -43.40
C GLU A 28 -13.94 -8.37 -43.44
N GLU A 29 -14.41 -7.17 -43.81
CA GLU A 29 -13.63 -5.93 -43.70
C GLU A 29 -13.57 -5.42 -42.24
N GLN A 30 -14.63 -5.56 -41.45
CA GLN A 30 -14.64 -5.17 -40.03
C GLN A 30 -13.83 -6.13 -39.13
N LEU A 31 -13.74 -7.41 -39.46
CA LEU A 31 -12.92 -8.41 -38.75
C LEU A 31 -11.40 -8.18 -38.88
N LYS A 32 -10.95 -7.30 -39.79
CA LYS A 32 -9.53 -6.94 -39.95
C LYS A 32 -9.14 -5.70 -39.14
N SER A 33 -10.08 -5.06 -38.44
CA SER A 33 -9.82 -4.02 -37.46
C SER A 33 -9.50 -4.68 -36.10
N PRO A 34 -8.51 -4.20 -35.32
CA PRO A 34 -8.25 -4.70 -33.97
C PRO A 34 -9.44 -4.50 -33.01
N ASN A 35 -10.36 -3.60 -33.37
CA ASN A 35 -11.57 -3.29 -32.62
C ASN A 35 -12.73 -4.15 -33.12
N ALA A 36 -12.70 -5.46 -32.87
CA ALA A 36 -13.83 -6.33 -33.13
C ALA A 36 -15.03 -5.87 -32.28
N SER A 37 -15.92 -5.13 -32.92
CA SER A 37 -17.17 -4.59 -32.38
C SER A 37 -17.93 -5.63 -31.56
N ARG A 38 -18.06 -5.38 -30.25
CA ARG A 38 -19.02 -6.06 -29.37
C ARG A 38 -20.39 -6.01 -30.02
N ARG A 39 -21.01 -7.18 -30.19
CA ARG A 39 -22.36 -7.27 -30.73
C ARG A 39 -23.36 -7.01 -29.60
N TYR A 40 -23.82 -5.76 -29.46
CA TYR A 40 -25.01 -5.49 -28.67
C TYR A 40 -26.23 -6.07 -29.41
N SER A 41 -26.88 -7.10 -28.85
CA SER A 41 -28.12 -7.63 -29.40
C SER A 41 -29.20 -6.56 -29.36
N SER A 42 -29.90 -6.34 -30.47
CA SER A 42 -30.94 -5.31 -30.58
C SER A 42 -32.21 -5.59 -29.76
N ALA A 43 -32.29 -6.71 -29.03
CA ALA A 43 -33.41 -7.03 -28.15
C ALA A 43 -33.02 -8.08 -27.11
N TYR A 44 -32.92 -7.66 -25.84
CA TYR A 44 -33.01 -8.55 -24.68
C TYR A 44 -34.43 -8.45 -24.12
N VAL A 45 -35.19 -9.54 -24.24
CA VAL A 45 -36.61 -9.65 -23.85
C VAL A 45 -36.73 -10.79 -22.84
N SER A 46 -37.50 -10.59 -21.77
CA SER A 46 -37.78 -11.64 -20.79
C SER A 46 -38.67 -12.74 -21.39
N ASN A 47 -38.52 -13.98 -20.92
CA ASN A 47 -39.25 -15.12 -21.48
C ASN A 47 -40.78 -15.07 -21.28
N ASP A 48 -41.27 -14.28 -20.30
CA ASP A 48 -42.69 -14.25 -19.90
C ASP A 48 -43.39 -12.90 -20.11
N SER A 49 -42.72 -11.85 -20.61
CA SER A 49 -43.36 -10.55 -20.86
C SER A 49 -42.78 -9.82 -22.07
N ASN A 50 -43.61 -9.09 -22.83
CA ASN A 50 -43.20 -8.18 -23.92
C ASN A 50 -42.35 -6.98 -23.43
N THR A 51 -41.69 -7.09 -22.26
CA THR A 51 -40.87 -6.06 -21.62
C THR A 51 -39.42 -6.27 -22.05
N SER A 52 -38.84 -5.25 -22.69
CA SER A 52 -37.43 -5.22 -23.05
C SER A 52 -36.66 -4.34 -22.06
N ILE A 53 -35.36 -4.59 -21.91
CA ILE A 53 -34.46 -3.76 -21.08
C ILE A 53 -34.61 -2.27 -21.42
N SER A 54 -34.59 -1.93 -22.71
CA SER A 54 -34.72 -0.53 -23.17
C SER A 54 -36.05 0.12 -22.79
N LEU A 55 -37.17 -0.64 -22.84
CA LEU A 55 -38.48 -0.12 -22.44
C LEU A 55 -38.55 0.18 -20.95
N GLU A 56 -37.91 -0.66 -20.12
CA GLU A 56 -37.88 -0.46 -18.67
C GLU A 56 -36.93 0.68 -18.25
N LEU A 57 -35.86 0.88 -19.01
CA LEU A 57 -34.97 2.02 -18.83
C LEU A 57 -35.68 3.35 -19.17
N ASP A 58 -36.44 3.37 -20.28
CA ASP A 58 -37.20 4.57 -20.67
C ASP A 58 -38.35 4.88 -19.70
N SER A 59 -39.03 3.86 -19.15
CA SER A 59 -40.16 4.05 -18.21
C SER A 59 -39.73 4.56 -16.84
N ASN A 60 -38.48 4.30 -16.45
CA ASN A 60 -37.95 4.66 -15.13
C ASN A 60 -37.23 6.03 -15.09
N LEU A 61 -37.23 6.77 -16.20
CA LEU A 61 -36.71 8.14 -16.28
C LEU A 61 -37.84 9.16 -16.05
N ASP A 62 -37.83 9.85 -14.91
CA ASP A 62 -38.76 10.95 -14.64
C ASP A 62 -38.24 12.27 -15.21
N SER A 63 -38.89 12.75 -16.29
CA SER A 63 -38.55 14.03 -16.92
C SER A 63 -39.34 15.23 -16.34
N ALA A 64 -40.16 15.04 -15.31
CA ALA A 64 -41.12 16.06 -14.86
C ALA A 64 -40.50 17.27 -14.16
N SER A 65 -39.22 17.22 -13.75
CA SER A 65 -38.59 18.23 -12.89
C SER A 65 -37.52 19.12 -13.56
N GLY A 66 -37.23 18.92 -14.85
CA GLY A 66 -36.14 19.64 -15.53
C GLY A 66 -34.73 19.08 -15.25
N ALA A 67 -34.60 18.18 -14.27
CA ALA A 67 -33.54 17.19 -14.15
C ALA A 67 -34.15 15.80 -14.32
N THR A 68 -33.55 14.96 -15.14
CA THR A 68 -33.95 13.56 -15.37
C THR A 68 -33.49 12.73 -14.18
N ASN A 69 -34.43 12.32 -13.32
CA ASN A 69 -34.14 11.50 -12.14
C ASN A 69 -34.65 10.07 -12.35
N ILE A 70 -34.06 9.12 -11.63
CA ILE A 70 -34.44 7.71 -11.68
C ILE A 70 -35.56 7.43 -10.69
N LEU A 71 -36.57 6.69 -11.14
CA LEU A 71 -37.68 6.27 -10.29
C LEU A 71 -37.23 5.23 -9.24
N PRO A 72 -37.74 5.29 -7.99
CA PRO A 72 -37.39 4.32 -6.94
C PRO A 72 -37.76 2.86 -7.24
N SER A 73 -38.62 2.60 -8.24
CA SER A 73 -39.00 1.24 -8.65
C SER A 73 -37.96 0.56 -9.54
N PHE A 74 -37.00 1.32 -10.08
CA PHE A 74 -36.10 0.90 -11.15
C PHE A 74 -35.35 -0.42 -10.87
N ILE A 75 -34.81 -0.59 -9.66
CA ILE A 75 -34.11 -1.82 -9.27
C ILE A 75 -35.01 -3.05 -9.37
N ASN A 76 -36.25 -2.96 -8.87
CA ASN A 76 -37.20 -4.08 -8.87
C ASN A 76 -37.68 -4.42 -10.29
N ASP A 77 -37.92 -3.38 -11.09
CA ASP A 77 -38.41 -3.54 -12.45
C ASP A 77 -37.34 -4.22 -13.33
N LEU A 78 -36.09 -3.75 -13.27
CA LEU A 78 -34.97 -4.34 -14.01
C LEU A 78 -34.57 -5.73 -13.48
N SER A 79 -34.63 -5.96 -12.16
CA SER A 79 -34.37 -7.28 -11.56
C SER A 79 -35.37 -8.33 -12.06
N THR A 80 -36.64 -7.93 -12.24
CA THR A 80 -37.68 -8.80 -12.82
C THR A 80 -37.36 -9.18 -14.26
N VAL A 81 -36.84 -8.24 -15.05
CA VAL A 81 -36.40 -8.49 -16.44
C VAL A 81 -35.24 -9.49 -16.46
N PHE A 82 -34.23 -9.31 -15.60
CA PHE A 82 -33.09 -10.24 -15.50
C PHE A 82 -33.49 -11.63 -15.02
N SER A 83 -34.40 -11.76 -14.05
CA SER A 83 -34.90 -13.06 -13.59
C SER A 83 -35.71 -13.79 -14.66
N GLY A 84 -36.23 -13.08 -15.66
CA GLY A 84 -36.87 -13.66 -16.83
C GLY A 84 -35.90 -14.17 -17.91
N MET A 85 -34.59 -13.94 -17.76
CA MET A 85 -33.56 -14.33 -18.73
C MET A 85 -32.88 -15.66 -18.35
N PRO A 86 -32.35 -16.42 -19.33
CA PRO A 86 -31.47 -17.53 -19.04
C PRO A 86 -30.24 -17.07 -18.24
N ALA A 87 -29.82 -17.87 -17.26
CA ALA A 87 -28.74 -17.49 -16.34
C ALA A 87 -27.41 -17.14 -17.05
N ALA A 88 -27.11 -17.75 -18.20
CA ALA A 88 -25.93 -17.45 -19.00
C ALA A 88 -26.01 -16.15 -19.82
N SER A 89 -27.20 -15.55 -19.94
CA SER A 89 -27.45 -14.36 -20.76
C SER A 89 -27.68 -13.09 -19.93
N LYS A 90 -27.72 -13.21 -18.60
CA LYS A 90 -27.95 -12.07 -17.69
C LYS A 90 -26.83 -11.04 -17.77
N ILE A 91 -25.57 -11.49 -17.82
CA ILE A 91 -24.41 -10.59 -17.92
C ILE A 91 -24.39 -9.81 -19.24
N ASP A 92 -24.78 -10.45 -20.35
CA ASP A 92 -24.91 -9.76 -21.63
C ASP A 92 -26.13 -8.80 -21.66
N GLY A 93 -27.19 -9.13 -20.91
CA GLY A 93 -28.31 -8.20 -20.68
C GLY A 93 -27.89 -6.98 -19.86
N PHE A 94 -27.03 -7.17 -18.85
CA PHE A 94 -26.43 -6.08 -18.09
C PHE A 94 -25.54 -5.21 -18.98
N ASP A 95 -24.67 -5.81 -19.79
CA ASP A 95 -23.85 -5.11 -20.79
C ASP A 95 -24.70 -4.20 -21.70
N HIS A 96 -25.82 -4.73 -22.21
CA HIS A 96 -26.78 -3.93 -23.00
C HIS A 96 -27.43 -2.80 -22.19
N SER A 97 -27.71 -3.01 -20.90
CA SER A 97 -28.29 -1.99 -20.03
C SER A 97 -27.35 -0.80 -19.85
N ILE A 98 -26.06 -1.07 -19.61
CA ILE A 98 -25.02 -0.05 -19.48
C ILE A 98 -24.86 0.73 -20.79
N HIS A 99 -24.71 0.03 -21.92
CA HIS A 99 -24.60 0.66 -23.23
C HIS A 99 -25.81 1.56 -23.56
N TYR A 100 -27.02 1.11 -23.23
CA TYR A 100 -28.24 1.88 -23.46
C TYR A 100 -28.33 3.12 -22.56
N LEU A 101 -28.01 3.00 -21.26
CA LEU A 101 -27.96 4.13 -20.32
C LEU A 101 -26.98 5.21 -20.79
N LEU A 102 -25.83 4.79 -21.30
CA LEU A 102 -24.81 5.69 -21.82
C LEU A 102 -25.27 6.39 -23.12
N THR A 103 -25.98 5.68 -23.99
CA THR A 103 -26.61 6.26 -25.20
C THR A 103 -27.73 7.26 -24.83
N LEU A 104 -28.50 6.96 -23.78
CA LEU A 104 -29.52 7.86 -23.24
C LEU A 104 -28.91 9.13 -22.66
N ALA A 105 -27.80 9.03 -21.91
CA ALA A 105 -27.10 10.19 -21.37
C ALA A 105 -26.70 11.18 -22.48
N ASN A 106 -26.14 10.66 -23.58
CA ASN A 106 -25.80 11.43 -24.78
C ASN A 106 -27.00 12.08 -25.47
N SER A 107 -28.15 11.40 -25.52
CA SER A 107 -29.32 11.86 -26.29
C SER A 107 -30.28 12.74 -25.49
N GLN A 108 -30.31 12.59 -24.16
CA GLN A 108 -31.25 13.27 -23.27
C GLN A 108 -30.60 14.20 -22.23
N ASN A 109 -29.28 14.42 -22.29
CA ASN A 109 -28.52 15.24 -21.32
C ASN A 109 -28.79 14.84 -19.86
N LEU A 110 -28.66 13.56 -19.53
CA LEU A 110 -28.63 13.16 -18.12
C LEU A 110 -27.42 13.82 -17.43
N SER A 111 -27.57 14.21 -16.17
CA SER A 111 -26.43 14.62 -15.35
C SER A 111 -25.57 13.41 -14.97
N ASP A 112 -24.28 13.64 -14.74
CA ASP A 112 -23.32 12.57 -14.41
C ASP A 112 -23.76 11.81 -13.14
N ASP A 113 -24.21 12.51 -12.10
CA ASP A 113 -24.77 11.90 -10.88
C ASP A 113 -25.94 10.94 -11.17
N ALA A 114 -26.83 11.33 -12.09
CA ALA A 114 -28.00 10.52 -12.43
C ALA A 114 -27.61 9.31 -13.28
N LEU A 115 -26.58 9.42 -14.12
CA LEU A 115 -26.03 8.29 -14.86
C LEU A 115 -25.38 7.28 -13.90
N ILE A 116 -24.56 7.76 -12.96
CA ILE A 116 -23.89 6.93 -11.95
C ILE A 116 -24.91 6.19 -11.07
N ASP A 117 -25.97 6.87 -10.62
CA ASP A 117 -27.07 6.24 -9.86
C ASP A 117 -27.83 5.17 -10.68
N ALA A 118 -27.96 5.36 -12.01
CA ALA A 118 -28.64 4.39 -12.89
C ALA A 118 -27.82 3.13 -13.06
N ILE A 119 -26.52 3.31 -13.20
CA ILE A 119 -25.56 2.22 -13.29
C ILE A 119 -25.53 1.45 -11.98
N LYS A 120 -25.46 2.14 -10.84
CA LYS A 120 -25.56 1.51 -9.51
C LYS A 120 -26.82 0.66 -9.40
N SER A 121 -27.97 1.22 -9.75
CA SER A 121 -29.25 0.51 -9.72
C SER A 121 -29.28 -0.71 -10.66
N SER A 122 -28.60 -0.63 -11.80
CA SER A 122 -28.47 -1.74 -12.76
C SER A 122 -27.60 -2.88 -12.22
N ILE A 123 -26.49 -2.55 -11.53
CA ILE A 123 -25.64 -3.52 -10.84
C ILE A 123 -26.44 -4.23 -9.73
N GLN A 124 -27.16 -3.46 -8.91
CA GLN A 124 -28.00 -3.99 -7.83
C GLN A 124 -29.12 -4.92 -8.36
N ALA A 125 -29.76 -4.55 -9.47
CA ALA A 125 -30.79 -5.35 -10.10
C ALA A 125 -30.27 -6.72 -10.58
N LEU A 126 -29.06 -6.76 -11.16
CA LEU A 126 -28.41 -8.00 -11.60
C LEU A 126 -28.10 -8.91 -10.39
N ILE A 127 -27.44 -8.37 -9.36
CA ILE A 127 -27.09 -9.13 -8.16
C ILE A 127 -28.36 -9.68 -7.47
N GLN A 128 -29.39 -8.83 -7.32
CA GLN A 128 -30.67 -9.23 -6.74
C GLN A 128 -31.36 -10.34 -7.56
N SER A 129 -31.25 -10.30 -8.90
CA SER A 129 -31.77 -11.34 -9.77
C SER A 129 -31.10 -12.70 -9.55
N ASP A 130 -29.78 -12.72 -9.37
CA ASP A 130 -29.04 -13.96 -9.13
C ASP A 130 -29.26 -14.55 -7.74
N LEU A 131 -29.45 -13.69 -6.73
CA LEU A 131 -29.89 -14.11 -5.40
C LEU A 131 -31.26 -14.79 -5.44
N ASN A 132 -32.20 -14.24 -6.22
CA ASN A 132 -33.54 -14.80 -6.39
C ASN A 132 -33.53 -16.17 -7.12
N ASP A 133 -32.53 -16.41 -7.98
CA ASP A 133 -32.36 -17.66 -8.73
C ASP A 133 -31.52 -18.72 -7.98
N GLY A 134 -31.36 -18.56 -6.65
CA GLY A 134 -30.65 -19.52 -5.81
C GLY A 134 -29.13 -19.48 -5.95
N GLN A 135 -28.55 -18.33 -6.32
CA GLN A 135 -27.10 -18.05 -6.38
C GLN A 135 -26.31 -18.83 -7.43
N THR A 136 -26.97 -19.43 -8.42
CA THR A 136 -26.33 -20.38 -9.37
C THR A 136 -25.15 -19.76 -10.15
N ASN A 137 -25.20 -18.46 -10.46
CA ASN A 137 -24.17 -17.75 -11.23
C ASN A 137 -23.62 -16.48 -10.53
N LEU A 138 -23.96 -16.27 -9.25
CA LEU A 138 -23.69 -15.01 -8.55
C LEU A 138 -22.20 -14.63 -8.56
N ALA A 139 -21.32 -15.56 -8.17
CA ALA A 139 -19.89 -15.31 -8.13
C ALA A 139 -19.30 -15.01 -9.52
N ALA A 140 -19.76 -15.72 -10.57
CA ALA A 140 -19.30 -15.48 -11.94
C ALA A 140 -19.73 -14.09 -12.44
N ASN A 141 -21.00 -13.71 -12.21
CA ASN A 141 -21.50 -12.40 -12.60
C ASN A 141 -20.83 -11.27 -11.80
N ILE A 142 -20.55 -11.46 -10.50
CA ILE A 142 -19.76 -10.51 -9.70
C ILE A 142 -18.37 -10.34 -10.34
N GLY A 143 -17.69 -11.43 -10.71
CA GLY A 143 -16.40 -11.36 -11.39
C GLY A 143 -16.43 -10.65 -12.76
N ASP A 144 -17.53 -10.79 -13.51
CA ASP A 144 -17.65 -10.25 -14.88
C ASP A 144 -18.20 -8.80 -14.93
N ILE A 145 -18.83 -8.29 -13.86
CA ILE A 145 -19.37 -6.92 -13.83
C ILE A 145 -18.30 -5.86 -14.12
N PRO A 146 -17.11 -5.87 -13.47
CA PRO A 146 -16.09 -4.86 -13.73
C PRO A 146 -15.66 -4.80 -15.18
N GLN A 147 -15.50 -5.95 -15.82
CA GLN A 147 -15.20 -6.06 -17.25
C GLN A 147 -16.25 -5.32 -18.09
N ARG A 148 -17.53 -5.69 -17.95
CA ARG A 148 -18.61 -5.05 -18.71
C ARG A 148 -18.72 -3.57 -18.40
N LEU A 149 -18.54 -3.19 -17.14
CA LEU A 149 -18.65 -1.80 -16.71
C LEU A 149 -17.54 -0.95 -17.33
N ILE A 150 -16.28 -1.31 -17.08
CA ILE A 150 -15.12 -0.52 -17.50
C ILE A 150 -15.02 -0.48 -19.02
N GLU A 151 -15.21 -1.60 -19.73
CA GLU A 151 -15.07 -1.60 -21.19
C GLU A 151 -16.15 -0.77 -21.89
N ASN A 152 -17.38 -0.72 -21.38
CA ASN A 152 -18.40 0.19 -21.93
C ASN A 152 -17.98 1.65 -21.81
N PHE A 153 -17.30 2.03 -20.73
CA PHE A 153 -16.82 3.39 -20.55
C PHE A 153 -15.55 3.67 -21.36
N PHE A 154 -14.60 2.74 -21.43
CA PHE A 154 -13.27 3.02 -21.96
C PHE A 154 -13.08 2.62 -23.42
N LEU A 155 -13.81 1.62 -23.91
CA LEU A 155 -13.65 1.08 -25.26
C LEU A 155 -14.74 1.51 -26.25
N ASP A 156 -15.85 2.12 -25.78
CA ASP A 156 -16.94 2.57 -26.67
C ASP A 156 -16.64 3.96 -27.28
N PRO A 157 -16.46 4.06 -28.61
CA PRO A 157 -16.11 5.32 -29.29
C PRO A 157 -17.20 6.40 -29.21
N GLN A 158 -18.48 6.04 -29.00
CA GLN A 158 -19.56 7.05 -28.90
C GLN A 158 -19.49 7.84 -27.58
N LEU A 159 -18.75 7.33 -26.60
CA LEU A 159 -18.70 7.81 -25.23
C LEU A 159 -17.43 8.58 -24.89
N VAL A 160 -16.42 8.57 -25.75
CA VAL A 160 -15.23 9.44 -25.63
C VAL A 160 -15.61 10.93 -25.71
N SER A 161 -16.73 11.26 -26.38
CA SER A 161 -17.21 12.64 -26.54
C SER A 161 -17.88 13.26 -25.30
N LEU A 162 -18.41 12.45 -24.37
CA LEU A 162 -18.91 12.92 -23.05
C LEU A 162 -17.76 13.35 -22.11
N LYS A 163 -16.52 12.95 -22.44
CA LYS A 163 -15.37 12.90 -21.52
C LYS A 163 -14.31 13.95 -21.76
N SER A 164 -14.58 14.99 -22.56
CA SER A 164 -13.55 16.01 -22.84
C SER A 164 -13.14 16.81 -21.60
N ASP A 165 -14.02 16.89 -20.59
CA ASP A 165 -13.83 17.76 -19.43
C ASP A 165 -13.60 16.98 -18.10
N GLU A 166 -14.01 15.71 -17.99
CA GLU A 166 -13.83 14.89 -16.79
C GLU A 166 -12.57 14.00 -16.82
N SER A 167 -11.95 13.81 -15.66
CA SER A 167 -10.77 12.95 -15.51
C SER A 167 -11.19 11.48 -15.47
N SER A 168 -10.64 10.65 -16.37
CA SER A 168 -10.92 9.20 -16.40
C SER A 168 -10.64 8.51 -15.06
N SER A 169 -9.68 9.03 -14.30
CA SER A 169 -9.35 8.55 -12.96
C SER A 169 -10.47 8.78 -11.94
N ARG A 170 -11.26 9.87 -12.05
CA ARG A 170 -12.40 10.14 -11.16
C ARG A 170 -13.56 9.22 -11.46
N LEU A 171 -13.88 9.04 -12.74
CA LEU A 171 -14.90 8.09 -13.16
C LEU A 171 -14.62 6.68 -12.62
N ILE A 172 -13.36 6.23 -12.67
CA ILE A 172 -12.98 4.93 -12.10
C ILE A 172 -13.22 4.84 -10.59
N ASN A 173 -13.00 5.93 -9.84
CA ASN A 173 -13.34 5.99 -8.43
C ASN A 173 -14.85 5.83 -8.20
N ASP A 174 -15.67 6.57 -8.94
CA ASP A 174 -17.13 6.52 -8.80
C ASP A 174 -17.67 5.13 -9.18
N LEU A 175 -17.19 4.56 -10.29
CA LEU A 175 -17.56 3.22 -10.74
C LEU A 175 -17.15 2.14 -9.75
N SER A 176 -15.93 2.20 -9.21
CA SER A 176 -15.45 1.22 -8.25
C SER A 176 -16.21 1.31 -6.93
N ARG A 177 -16.55 2.53 -6.52
CA ARG A 177 -17.40 2.80 -5.36
C ARG A 177 -18.78 2.20 -5.54
N ILE A 178 -19.57 2.64 -6.53
CA ILE A 178 -20.96 2.15 -6.68
C ILE A 178 -21.04 0.63 -6.87
N TYR A 179 -20.05 0.05 -7.54
CA TYR A 179 -19.94 -1.39 -7.72
C TYR A 179 -19.76 -2.08 -6.37
N MET A 180 -18.79 -1.63 -5.57
CA MET A 180 -18.51 -2.19 -4.27
C MET A 180 -19.67 -1.97 -3.28
N GLU A 181 -20.28 -0.79 -3.27
CA GLU A 181 -21.50 -0.53 -2.47
C GLU A 181 -22.60 -1.55 -2.82
N SER A 182 -22.77 -1.89 -4.10
CA SER A 182 -23.76 -2.85 -4.56
C SER A 182 -23.44 -4.29 -4.12
N VAL A 183 -22.17 -4.71 -4.18
CA VAL A 183 -21.75 -6.03 -3.69
C VAL A 183 -21.93 -6.12 -2.19
N VAL A 184 -21.48 -5.13 -1.44
CA VAL A 184 -21.58 -5.09 0.03
C VAL A 184 -23.04 -5.11 0.50
N GLN A 185 -23.94 -4.43 -0.22
CA GLN A 185 -25.37 -4.42 0.12
C GLN A 185 -26.03 -5.81 0.06
N TYR A 186 -25.68 -6.60 -0.96
CA TYR A 186 -26.43 -7.78 -1.36
C TYR A 186 -25.69 -9.10 -1.12
N ASP A 187 -24.36 -9.11 -1.23
CA ASP A 187 -23.50 -10.28 -0.99
C ASP A 187 -22.12 -9.90 -0.39
N PRO A 188 -22.06 -9.56 0.91
CA PRO A 188 -20.81 -9.22 1.60
C PRO A 188 -19.71 -10.29 1.53
N GLN A 189 -20.05 -11.56 1.26
CA GLN A 189 -19.08 -12.65 1.17
C GLN A 189 -18.20 -12.55 -0.09
N SER A 190 -18.67 -11.85 -1.12
CA SER A 190 -17.98 -11.72 -2.40
C SER A 190 -17.13 -10.44 -2.53
N VAL A 191 -16.93 -9.69 -1.44
CA VAL A 191 -16.14 -8.44 -1.44
C VAL A 191 -14.69 -8.64 -1.92
N GLU A 192 -14.06 -9.75 -1.53
CA GLU A 192 -12.69 -10.08 -1.96
C GLU A 192 -12.63 -10.32 -3.47
N LEU A 193 -13.51 -11.19 -3.99
CA LEU A 193 -13.63 -11.46 -5.42
C LEU A 193 -13.93 -10.18 -6.20
N ALA A 194 -14.89 -9.38 -5.71
CA ALA A 194 -15.29 -8.15 -6.36
C ALA A 194 -14.13 -7.15 -6.48
N SER A 195 -13.40 -6.94 -5.39
CA SER A 195 -12.23 -6.05 -5.36
C SER A 195 -11.14 -6.52 -6.32
N GLN A 196 -10.85 -7.83 -6.31
CA GLN A 196 -9.84 -8.44 -7.16
C GLN A 196 -10.20 -8.28 -8.65
N SER A 197 -11.42 -8.67 -9.03
CA SER A 197 -11.88 -8.58 -10.42
C SER A 197 -11.87 -7.14 -10.95
N PHE A 198 -12.20 -6.16 -10.10
CA PHE A 198 -12.15 -4.75 -10.51
C PHE A 198 -10.72 -4.28 -10.78
N MET A 199 -9.77 -4.61 -9.91
CA MET A 199 -8.37 -4.23 -10.09
C MET A 199 -7.72 -4.98 -11.26
N GLU A 200 -8.07 -6.24 -11.48
CA GLU A 200 -7.59 -7.02 -12.61
C GLU A 200 -8.02 -6.43 -13.95
N GLU A 201 -9.28 -5.97 -14.05
CA GLU A 201 -9.80 -5.31 -15.25
C GLU A 201 -9.07 -3.98 -15.54
N ILE A 202 -8.71 -3.20 -14.51
CA ILE A 202 -7.90 -1.98 -14.72
C ILE A 202 -6.56 -2.32 -15.37
N ILE A 203 -5.94 -3.44 -14.99
CA ILE A 203 -4.68 -3.88 -15.63
C ILE A 203 -4.94 -4.30 -17.07
N GLU A 204 -6.06 -4.96 -17.35
CA GLU A 204 -6.41 -5.41 -18.70
C GLU A 204 -6.69 -4.25 -19.64
N ILE A 205 -7.42 -3.21 -19.21
CA ILE A 205 -7.59 -2.00 -20.02
C ILE A 205 -6.27 -1.25 -20.22
N MET A 206 -5.35 -1.31 -19.25
CA MET A 206 -4.02 -0.73 -19.39
C MET A 206 -3.17 -1.51 -20.39
N ASP A 207 -3.43 -2.80 -20.63
CA ASP A 207 -2.78 -3.57 -21.69
C ASP A 207 -3.39 -3.34 -23.08
N ASN A 208 -4.62 -2.83 -23.14
CA ASN A 208 -5.36 -2.67 -24.39
C ASN A 208 -5.15 -1.28 -25.01
N PRO A 209 -4.72 -1.19 -26.29
CA PRO A 209 -4.57 0.09 -26.96
C PRO A 209 -5.94 0.71 -27.26
N LEU A 210 -6.17 1.94 -26.76
CA LEU A 210 -7.36 2.71 -27.09
C LEU A 210 -7.26 3.37 -28.47
N SER A 211 -8.41 3.52 -29.13
CA SER A 211 -8.51 4.20 -30.42
C SER A 211 -8.45 5.74 -30.33
N GLU A 212 -8.72 6.33 -29.16
CA GLU A 212 -8.62 7.78 -28.88
C GLU A 212 -7.95 8.02 -27.52
N GLU A 213 -7.19 9.12 -27.38
CA GLU A 213 -6.59 9.50 -26.10
C GLU A 213 -7.66 10.03 -25.14
N LEU A 214 -7.86 9.34 -24.02
CA LEU A 214 -8.74 9.76 -22.92
C LEU A 214 -8.00 10.71 -21.98
N ASN A 215 -8.74 11.67 -21.40
CA ASN A 215 -8.18 12.62 -20.44
C ASN A 215 -7.70 11.90 -19.17
N ASP A 216 -6.47 12.16 -18.74
CA ASP A 216 -5.78 11.49 -17.61
C ASP A 216 -5.74 9.94 -17.69
N PHE A 217 -5.84 9.33 -18.88
CA PHE A 217 -5.67 7.89 -19.05
C PHE A 217 -4.69 7.55 -20.17
N TYR A 218 -3.61 6.89 -19.81
CA TYR A 218 -2.55 6.50 -20.73
C TYR A 218 -2.34 4.98 -20.68
N PRO A 219 -2.87 4.22 -21.66
CA PRO A 219 -2.65 2.78 -21.70
C PRO A 219 -1.17 2.45 -21.98
N GLY A 220 -0.82 1.20 -21.71
CA GLY A 220 0.49 0.59 -21.87
C GLY A 220 1.29 0.56 -20.57
N ILE A 221 1.73 -0.63 -20.17
CA ILE A 221 2.69 -0.85 -19.09
C ILE A 221 3.91 -1.53 -19.69
N GLU A 222 5.05 -0.86 -19.67
CA GLU A 222 6.33 -1.38 -20.13
C GLU A 222 7.40 -1.27 -19.04
N PRO A 223 8.43 -2.12 -19.09
CA PRO A 223 9.56 -2.03 -18.16
C PRO A 223 10.18 -0.64 -18.13
N VAL A 224 10.43 -0.15 -16.93
CA VAL A 224 11.07 1.15 -16.70
C VAL A 224 12.49 0.85 -16.22
N PRO A 225 13.50 0.90 -17.11
CA PRO A 225 14.87 0.62 -16.70
C PRO A 225 15.38 1.69 -15.74
N ASP A 226 16.28 1.30 -14.84
CA ASP A 226 16.81 2.21 -13.83
C ASP A 226 17.65 3.36 -14.42
N SER A 227 18.26 3.14 -15.60
CA SER A 227 19.01 4.15 -16.35
C SER A 227 18.08 5.09 -17.11
N ALA A 228 17.89 6.30 -16.58
CA ALA A 228 16.97 7.34 -17.05
C ALA A 228 17.32 8.00 -18.41
N ASP A 229 18.16 7.36 -19.24
CA ASP A 229 18.72 7.96 -20.46
C ASP A 229 17.91 7.66 -21.73
N GLN A 230 16.83 6.89 -21.64
CA GLN A 230 16.02 6.48 -22.79
C GLN A 230 14.57 6.93 -22.64
N ASP A 231 14.07 7.65 -23.64
CA ASP A 231 12.66 8.00 -23.76
C ASP A 231 11.81 6.73 -23.77
N ASN A 232 10.71 6.74 -23.01
CA ASN A 232 9.70 5.70 -23.08
C ASN A 232 8.37 6.34 -23.45
N LEU A 233 8.02 6.28 -24.74
CA LEU A 233 6.79 6.87 -25.27
C LEU A 233 5.52 6.21 -24.70
N VAL A 234 5.59 4.92 -24.36
CA VAL A 234 4.47 4.16 -23.80
C VAL A 234 4.24 4.57 -22.35
N MET A 235 5.32 4.70 -21.58
CA MET A 235 5.29 5.22 -20.20
C MET A 235 5.20 6.76 -20.13
N LYS A 236 5.10 7.43 -21.28
CA LYS A 236 5.02 8.90 -21.46
C LYS A 236 6.19 9.66 -20.80
N PHE A 237 7.37 9.05 -20.79
CA PHE A 237 8.62 9.63 -20.28
C PHE A 237 9.46 10.23 -21.43
N SER A 238 9.82 11.52 -21.33
CA SER A 238 10.75 12.18 -22.25
C SER A 238 12.06 12.55 -21.53
N GLY A 239 13.17 11.99 -21.98
CA GLY A 239 14.54 12.27 -21.52
C GLY A 239 15.00 13.71 -21.76
N GLU A 240 14.19 14.55 -22.42
CA GLU A 240 14.39 16.01 -22.51
C GLU A 240 14.04 16.76 -21.20
N HIS A 241 13.38 16.11 -20.24
CA HIS A 241 13.10 16.65 -18.90
C HIS A 241 13.94 15.92 -17.84
N PRO A 242 15.19 16.35 -17.58
CA PRO A 242 16.01 15.72 -16.56
C PRO A 242 15.57 16.19 -15.18
N SER A 243 14.49 15.62 -14.63
CA SER A 243 14.24 15.53 -13.18
C SER A 243 12.80 15.09 -12.84
N HIS A 244 12.69 14.08 -11.98
CA HIS A 244 11.62 13.75 -11.02
C HIS A 244 10.76 12.50 -11.26
N PHE A 245 10.35 12.14 -12.49
CA PHE A 245 9.52 10.95 -12.70
C PHE A 245 9.98 10.10 -13.88
N LYS A 246 10.07 8.77 -13.68
CA LYS A 246 10.47 7.80 -14.72
C LYS A 246 9.28 7.30 -15.57
N PHE A 247 8.07 7.74 -15.26
CA PHE A 247 6.82 7.52 -16.01
C PHE A 247 5.76 8.57 -15.61
N ASP A 248 4.70 8.72 -16.40
CA ASP A 248 3.61 9.66 -16.10
C ASP A 248 2.78 9.21 -14.87
N PRO A 249 2.62 10.04 -13.83
CA PRO A 249 1.84 9.71 -12.63
C PRO A 249 0.37 9.33 -12.89
N ALA A 250 -0.24 9.75 -14.01
CA ALA A 250 -1.60 9.35 -14.35
C ALA A 250 -1.74 7.83 -14.50
N LYS A 251 -0.64 7.12 -14.87
CA LYS A 251 -0.62 5.65 -15.00
C LYS A 251 -0.79 4.92 -13.67
N THR A 252 -0.37 5.52 -12.56
CA THR A 252 -0.56 4.95 -11.22
C THR A 252 -1.78 5.54 -10.52
N ARG A 253 -2.15 6.78 -10.85
CA ARG A 253 -3.32 7.48 -10.27
C ARG A 253 -4.64 6.74 -10.49
N ILE A 254 -4.85 6.12 -11.65
CA ILE A 254 -6.07 5.32 -11.90
C ILE A 254 -6.22 4.17 -10.89
N PHE A 255 -5.12 3.50 -10.50
CA PHE A 255 -5.12 2.43 -9.51
C PHE A 255 -5.41 2.96 -8.10
N GLY A 256 -4.84 4.12 -7.74
CA GLY A 256 -5.12 4.78 -6.47
C GLY A 256 -6.59 5.13 -6.32
N ASN A 257 -7.15 5.80 -7.33
CA ASN A 257 -8.55 6.20 -7.35
C ASN A 257 -9.50 5.00 -7.35
N ALA A 258 -9.16 3.92 -8.05
CA ALA A 258 -9.93 2.68 -7.99
C ALA A 258 -9.93 2.09 -6.58
N ALA A 259 -8.75 1.99 -5.96
CA ALA A 259 -8.59 1.49 -4.60
C ALA A 259 -9.33 2.36 -3.57
N GLU A 260 -9.32 3.68 -3.74
CA GLU A 260 -10.09 4.64 -2.94
C GLU A 260 -11.59 4.38 -3.05
N GLY A 261 -12.13 4.22 -4.26
CA GLY A 261 -13.55 3.96 -4.45
C GLY A 261 -13.98 2.58 -3.93
N LEU A 262 -13.17 1.53 -4.13
CA LEU A 262 -13.42 0.21 -3.55
C LEU A 262 -13.43 0.27 -2.01
N ALA A 263 -12.43 0.90 -1.40
CA ALA A 263 -12.37 1.07 0.05
C ALA A 263 -13.57 1.88 0.58
N SER A 264 -13.99 2.92 -0.14
CA SER A 264 -15.14 3.77 0.24
C SER A 264 -16.45 2.98 0.15
N GLY A 265 -16.61 2.16 -0.89
CA GLY A 265 -17.80 1.34 -1.08
C GLY A 265 -17.99 0.30 0.03
N ILE A 266 -16.91 -0.30 0.55
CA ILE A 266 -16.95 -1.23 1.68
C ILE A 266 -17.47 -0.56 2.95
N ASN A 267 -17.05 0.68 3.20
CA ASN A 267 -17.43 1.42 4.41
C ASN A 267 -18.84 2.04 4.35
N SER A 268 -19.43 2.17 3.16
CA SER A 268 -20.74 2.81 2.97
C SER A 268 -21.94 2.11 3.63
N PHE A 269 -21.80 0.83 3.98
CA PHE A 269 -22.84 0.07 4.68
C PHE A 269 -22.56 0.03 6.18
N GLU A 270 -23.61 0.16 7.01
CA GLU A 270 -23.62 -0.06 8.48
C GLU A 270 -23.25 -1.52 8.88
N LEU A 271 -22.30 -2.15 8.18
CA LEU A 271 -21.61 -3.36 8.62
C LEU A 271 -20.57 -3.07 9.72
N VAL A 272 -20.37 -1.81 10.10
CA VAL A 272 -19.55 -1.42 11.25
C VAL A 272 -20.40 -1.32 12.53
N GLU A 273 -21.13 -2.39 12.88
CA GLU A 273 -21.08 -2.75 14.30
C GLU A 273 -19.62 -3.13 14.60
N PRO A 274 -19.05 -2.79 15.77
CA PRO A 274 -17.66 -3.11 16.16
C PRO A 274 -17.48 -4.62 16.44
N VAL A 275 -17.94 -5.45 15.51
CA VAL A 275 -18.03 -6.91 15.51
C VAL A 275 -17.17 -7.51 14.38
N LEU A 276 -16.15 -6.77 13.93
CA LEU A 276 -14.82 -7.37 13.69
C LEU A 276 -14.09 -7.62 15.03
N LYS A 277 -14.84 -8.00 16.06
CA LYS A 277 -14.30 -8.63 17.25
C LYS A 277 -13.70 -9.95 16.78
N ARG A 278 -12.37 -10.01 16.77
CA ARG A 278 -11.55 -11.22 16.86
C ARG A 278 -12.32 -12.36 17.54
N SER A 279 -12.98 -13.20 16.75
CA SER A 279 -13.34 -14.54 17.21
C SER A 279 -12.06 -15.36 17.09
N GLN A 280 -11.58 -15.85 18.22
CA GLN A 280 -10.40 -16.72 18.29
C GLN A 280 -10.60 -18.08 17.61
N ASP A 281 -11.75 -18.33 16.97
CA ASP A 281 -12.05 -19.57 16.25
C ASP A 281 -12.91 -19.23 15.01
N GLU A 282 -12.42 -19.70 13.85
CA GLU A 282 -13.10 -19.92 12.55
C GLU A 282 -13.82 -18.73 11.87
N MET A 283 -13.20 -18.29 10.75
CA MET A 283 -13.70 -17.41 9.67
C MET A 283 -13.86 -15.91 9.99
N SER A 284 -12.73 -15.20 9.98
CA SER A 284 -12.65 -13.74 9.89
C SER A 284 -13.10 -13.26 8.52
N ILE A 285 -14.27 -12.63 8.41
CA ILE A 285 -14.58 -11.81 7.23
C ILE A 285 -14.06 -10.39 7.53
N GLU A 286 -12.74 -10.30 7.72
CA GLU A 286 -12.03 -9.06 7.43
C GLU A 286 -11.88 -9.08 5.91
N PRO A 287 -12.53 -8.18 5.13
CA PRO A 287 -12.14 -8.04 3.74
C PRO A 287 -10.65 -7.66 3.78
N ASN A 288 -9.80 -8.61 3.42
CA ASN A 288 -8.37 -8.39 3.38
C ASN A 288 -8.10 -7.49 2.18
N LEU A 289 -8.37 -6.19 2.35
CA LEU A 289 -8.27 -5.16 1.32
C LEU A 289 -6.88 -5.16 0.69
N ALA A 290 -5.87 -5.45 1.50
CA ALA A 290 -4.50 -5.61 1.04
C ALA A 290 -4.35 -6.81 0.09
N ASN A 291 -4.87 -7.98 0.43
CA ASN A 291 -4.79 -9.17 -0.43
C ASN A 291 -5.75 -9.15 -1.62
N SER A 292 -6.82 -8.37 -1.57
CA SER A 292 -7.83 -8.29 -2.64
C SER A 292 -7.63 -7.11 -3.60
N ILE A 293 -6.97 -6.03 -3.18
CA ILE A 293 -6.69 -4.85 -4.02
C ILE A 293 -5.20 -4.77 -4.37
N LEU A 294 -4.31 -4.75 -3.37
CA LEU A 294 -2.90 -4.48 -3.59
C LEU A 294 -2.16 -5.69 -4.17
N LYS A 295 -2.29 -6.86 -3.53
CA LYS A 295 -1.55 -8.07 -3.91
C LYS A 295 -1.77 -8.49 -5.37
N PRO A 296 -3.01 -8.56 -5.91
CA PRO A 296 -3.24 -9.01 -7.28
C PRO A 296 -2.59 -8.08 -8.31
N VAL A 297 -2.59 -6.77 -8.04
CA VAL A 297 -1.94 -5.78 -8.89
C VAL A 297 -0.43 -5.96 -8.88
N LEU A 298 0.17 -6.11 -7.70
CA LEU A 298 1.60 -6.33 -7.58
C LEU A 298 2.04 -7.64 -8.23
N ASP A 299 1.31 -8.74 -8.01
CA ASP A 299 1.63 -10.03 -8.63
C ASP A 299 1.60 -9.94 -10.16
N LYS A 300 0.58 -9.28 -10.75
CA LYS A 300 0.45 -9.13 -12.20
C LYS A 300 1.47 -8.15 -12.79
N VAL A 301 2.00 -7.20 -12.02
CA VAL A 301 3.07 -6.28 -12.48
C VAL A 301 4.45 -6.89 -12.30
N LEU A 302 4.73 -7.54 -11.17
CA LEU A 302 6.01 -8.19 -10.90
C LEU A 302 6.23 -9.45 -11.75
N SER A 303 5.17 -10.14 -12.17
CA SER A 303 5.28 -11.29 -13.08
C SER A 303 5.52 -10.91 -14.55
N ARG A 304 5.45 -9.62 -14.91
CA ARG A 304 5.74 -9.16 -16.27
C ARG A 304 7.23 -9.31 -16.62
N PRO A 305 7.56 -9.57 -17.90
CA PRO A 305 8.96 -9.60 -18.33
C PRO A 305 9.61 -8.22 -18.23
N GLY A 306 10.89 -8.17 -17.81
CA GLY A 306 11.68 -6.95 -17.69
C GLY A 306 11.64 -6.31 -16.29
N ASP A 307 12.38 -5.22 -16.09
CA ASP A 307 12.41 -4.51 -14.81
C ASP A 307 11.18 -3.62 -14.64
N ASN A 308 10.22 -4.10 -13.84
CA ASN A 308 8.97 -3.40 -13.52
C ASN A 308 8.95 -2.87 -12.08
N ARG A 309 10.07 -2.93 -11.35
CA ARG A 309 10.12 -2.68 -9.90
C ARG A 309 9.72 -1.25 -9.54
N LEU A 310 10.23 -0.26 -10.26
CA LEU A 310 9.90 1.15 -10.01
C LEU A 310 8.41 1.45 -10.17
N PHE A 311 7.77 0.85 -11.17
CA PHE A 311 6.33 0.98 -11.36
C PHE A 311 5.56 0.26 -10.26
N ALA A 312 6.01 -0.93 -9.85
CA ALA A 312 5.44 -1.67 -8.72
C ALA A 312 5.54 -0.89 -7.40
N TYR A 313 6.65 -0.19 -7.15
CA TYR A 313 6.85 0.64 -5.95
C TYR A 313 5.86 1.80 -5.88
N GLU A 314 5.71 2.54 -6.96
CA GLU A 314 4.75 3.65 -6.98
C GLU A 314 3.31 3.16 -6.92
N LEU A 315 2.96 2.04 -7.59
CA LEU A 315 1.65 1.41 -7.43
C LEU A 315 1.39 1.03 -5.97
N THR A 316 2.37 0.41 -5.31
CA THR A 316 2.31 0.03 -3.90
C THR A 316 2.02 1.26 -3.03
N LYS A 317 2.76 2.34 -3.24
CA LYS A 317 2.63 3.60 -2.51
C LYS A 317 1.27 4.27 -2.73
N VAL A 318 0.84 4.39 -3.99
CA VAL A 318 -0.42 5.06 -4.35
C VAL A 318 -1.65 4.28 -3.86
N ILE A 319 -1.68 2.97 -4.06
CA ILE A 319 -2.77 2.11 -3.56
C ILE A 319 -2.81 2.13 -2.03
N SER A 320 -1.66 1.96 -1.37
CA SER A 320 -1.59 1.97 0.10
C SER A 320 -2.01 3.30 0.69
N SER A 321 -1.64 4.42 0.06
CA SER A 321 -2.09 5.76 0.48
C SER A 321 -3.60 5.91 0.38
N SER A 322 -4.18 5.48 -0.75
CA SER A 322 -5.61 5.63 -1.04
C SER A 322 -6.47 4.81 -0.06
N ILE A 323 -6.14 3.54 0.14
CA ILE A 323 -6.86 2.67 1.08
C ILE A 323 -6.72 3.19 2.51
N THR A 324 -5.49 3.55 2.92
CA THR A 324 -5.24 4.00 4.29
C THR A 324 -5.93 5.32 4.58
N GLN A 325 -5.99 6.24 3.61
CA GLN A 325 -6.72 7.50 3.75
C GLN A 325 -8.20 7.25 4.02
N VAL A 326 -8.88 6.47 3.18
CA VAL A 326 -10.31 6.19 3.31
C VAL A 326 -10.64 5.52 4.64
N ILE A 327 -9.92 4.44 4.97
CA ILE A 327 -10.18 3.68 6.20
C ILE A 327 -9.91 4.52 7.46
N THR A 328 -8.86 5.35 7.42
CA THR A 328 -8.57 6.25 8.55
C THR A 328 -9.61 7.35 8.64
N ASN A 329 -10.01 7.96 7.52
CA ASN A 329 -10.97 9.07 7.47
C ASN A 329 -12.35 8.64 8.02
N GLU A 330 -12.85 7.50 7.56
CA GLU A 330 -14.14 6.94 8.02
C GLU A 330 -14.13 6.52 9.49
N SER A 331 -12.96 6.24 10.06
CA SER A 331 -12.81 5.92 11.48
C SER A 331 -12.57 7.14 12.37
N ILE A 332 -12.45 8.35 11.79
CA ILE A 332 -12.35 9.60 12.55
C ILE A 332 -13.63 9.77 13.40
N GLY A 333 -13.46 10.14 14.67
CA GLY A 333 -14.56 10.23 15.64
C GLY A 333 -14.83 8.94 16.43
N THR A 334 -14.23 7.82 16.04
CA THR A 334 -14.28 6.57 16.83
C THR A 334 -13.16 6.53 17.87
N THR A 335 -13.32 5.69 18.90
CA THR A 335 -12.23 5.41 19.88
C THR A 335 -11.17 4.46 19.33
N GLU A 336 -11.38 3.90 18.13
CA GLU A 336 -10.60 2.81 17.53
C GLU A 336 -9.78 3.27 16.32
N VAL A 337 -9.82 4.56 15.95
CA VAL A 337 -9.11 5.14 14.79
C VAL A 337 -7.62 4.74 14.72
N GLU A 338 -6.95 4.67 15.88
CA GLU A 338 -5.55 4.23 15.96
C GLU A 338 -5.40 2.72 15.67
N GLU A 339 -6.35 1.88 16.09
CA GLU A 339 -6.34 0.44 15.80
C GLU A 339 -6.64 0.17 14.33
N PHE A 340 -7.58 0.89 13.72
CA PHE A 340 -7.85 0.80 12.28
C PHE A 340 -6.62 1.19 11.45
N ALA A 341 -6.02 2.36 11.74
CA ALA A 341 -4.81 2.82 11.06
C ALA A 341 -3.64 1.82 11.21
N GLN A 342 -3.49 1.22 12.39
CA GLN A 342 -2.46 0.20 12.62
C GLN A 342 -2.74 -1.08 11.83
N THR A 343 -3.97 -1.60 11.86
CA THR A 343 -4.34 -2.87 11.22
C THR A 343 -4.23 -2.76 9.70
N ILE A 344 -4.82 -1.74 9.08
CA ILE A 344 -4.75 -1.61 7.61
C ILE A 344 -3.31 -1.41 7.12
N SER A 345 -2.49 -0.65 7.86
CA SER A 345 -1.08 -0.45 7.53
C SER A 345 -0.28 -1.75 7.66
N LYS A 346 -0.65 -2.61 8.61
CA LYS A 346 -0.04 -3.94 8.78
C LYS A 346 -0.40 -4.85 7.62
N ASP A 347 -1.68 -4.94 7.26
CA ASP A 347 -2.14 -5.86 6.23
C ASP A 347 -1.59 -5.47 4.85
N LEU A 348 -1.54 -4.17 4.52
CA LEU A 348 -0.92 -3.65 3.30
C LEU A 348 0.57 -3.99 3.21
N ALA A 349 1.30 -3.82 4.31
CA ALA A 349 2.72 -4.14 4.38
C ALA A 349 2.98 -5.65 4.27
N GLU A 350 2.15 -6.46 4.92
CA GLU A 350 2.23 -7.91 4.84
C GLU A 350 1.97 -8.39 3.39
N ALA A 351 0.91 -7.90 2.75
CA ALA A 351 0.55 -8.26 1.37
C ALA A 351 1.62 -7.87 0.35
N ALA A 352 2.19 -6.67 0.45
CA ALA A 352 3.25 -6.21 -0.45
C ALA A 352 4.52 -7.06 -0.34
N ILE A 353 4.95 -7.38 0.88
CA ILE A 353 6.15 -8.20 1.10
C ILE A 353 5.91 -9.64 0.67
N ARG A 354 4.73 -10.22 0.94
CA ARG A 354 4.37 -11.55 0.43
C ARG A 354 4.38 -11.59 -1.10
N SER A 355 3.80 -10.59 -1.77
CA SER A 355 3.86 -10.49 -3.24
C SER A 355 5.31 -10.43 -3.76
N GLY A 356 6.16 -9.63 -3.11
CA GLY A 356 7.58 -9.57 -3.46
C GLY A 356 8.31 -10.91 -3.30
N ILE A 357 8.03 -11.66 -2.23
CA ILE A 357 8.61 -12.98 -1.96
C ILE A 357 8.09 -14.02 -2.97
N GLU A 358 6.80 -14.02 -3.28
CA GLU A 358 6.19 -14.94 -4.25
C GLU A 358 6.70 -14.71 -5.68
N ASN A 359 7.09 -13.47 -6.00
CA ASN A 359 7.66 -13.08 -7.28
C ASN A 359 9.19 -12.86 -7.21
N SER A 360 9.89 -13.61 -6.35
CA SER A 360 11.32 -13.39 -6.08
C SER A 360 12.20 -13.45 -7.33
N ALA A 361 11.90 -14.32 -8.28
CA ALA A 361 12.67 -14.46 -9.52
C ALA A 361 12.76 -13.15 -10.32
N SER A 362 11.67 -12.38 -10.36
CA SER A 362 11.63 -11.06 -11.01
C SER A 362 12.46 -10.04 -10.24
N LEU A 363 12.49 -10.12 -8.90
CA LEU A 363 13.29 -9.21 -8.08
C LEU A 363 14.78 -9.57 -8.14
N GLU A 364 15.14 -10.84 -7.94
CA GLU A 364 16.50 -11.36 -7.96
C GLU A 364 17.23 -11.03 -9.26
N GLN A 365 16.54 -11.10 -10.41
CA GLN A 365 17.12 -10.75 -11.71
C GLN A 365 17.66 -9.32 -11.75
N PHE A 366 17.05 -8.40 -11.02
CA PHE A 366 17.37 -6.97 -11.07
C PHE A 366 17.95 -6.42 -9.76
N GLY A 367 18.07 -7.25 -8.71
CA GLY A 367 18.45 -6.87 -7.36
C GLY A 367 17.26 -7.10 -6.42
N ARG A 368 17.46 -7.97 -5.41
CA ARG A 368 16.43 -8.38 -4.46
C ARG A 368 16.00 -7.20 -3.59
N ASN A 369 15.01 -6.45 -4.05
CA ASN A 369 14.65 -5.15 -3.47
C ASN A 369 13.36 -5.23 -2.64
N LEU A 370 13.33 -6.14 -1.66
CA LEU A 370 12.21 -6.25 -0.71
C LEU A 370 12.17 -5.06 0.26
N GLY A 371 13.33 -4.49 0.60
CA GLY A 371 13.41 -3.25 1.38
C GLY A 371 12.62 -2.12 0.71
N GLN A 372 12.88 -1.86 -0.57
CA GLN A 372 12.21 -0.80 -1.32
C GLN A 372 10.68 -0.98 -1.44
N LEU A 373 10.18 -2.22 -1.50
CA LEU A 373 8.72 -2.48 -1.36
C LEU A 373 8.20 -2.06 0.01
N ALA A 374 8.92 -2.42 1.08
CA ALA A 374 8.56 -2.06 2.46
C ALA A 374 8.52 -0.53 2.66
N GLU A 375 9.50 0.17 2.09
CA GLU A 375 9.56 1.63 2.06
C GLU A 375 8.35 2.21 1.32
N SER A 376 8.05 1.71 0.14
CA SER A 376 6.93 2.20 -0.70
C SER A 376 5.59 2.10 0.03
N VAL A 377 5.32 0.96 0.69
CA VAL A 377 4.13 0.83 1.56
C VAL A 377 4.19 1.83 2.70
N GLY A 378 5.33 1.95 3.39
CA GLY A 378 5.48 2.84 4.53
C GLY A 378 5.25 4.32 4.19
N VAL A 379 5.73 4.76 3.03
CA VAL A 379 5.44 6.11 2.50
C VAL A 379 3.94 6.25 2.24
N GLY A 380 3.35 5.28 1.52
CA GLY A 380 1.93 5.28 1.17
C GLY A 380 1.01 5.34 2.39
N THR A 381 1.15 4.41 3.33
CA THR A 381 0.31 4.36 4.55
C THR A 381 0.47 5.62 5.39
N SER A 382 1.68 6.18 5.47
CA SER A 382 1.94 7.41 6.22
C SER A 382 1.31 8.63 5.56
N MET A 383 1.39 8.75 4.23
CA MET A 383 0.69 9.79 3.48
C MET A 383 -0.82 9.68 3.66
N GLY A 384 -1.39 8.48 3.50
CA GLY A 384 -2.83 8.25 3.63
C GLY A 384 -3.38 8.63 5.00
N VAL A 385 -2.71 8.20 6.08
CA VAL A 385 -3.10 8.57 7.46
C VAL A 385 -3.04 10.09 7.68
N GLN A 386 -1.99 10.76 7.20
CA GLN A 386 -1.88 12.20 7.38
C GLN A 386 -2.91 12.96 6.54
N LEU A 387 -3.20 12.52 5.31
CA LEU A 387 -4.24 13.09 4.46
C LEU A 387 -5.62 12.97 5.10
N ALA A 388 -5.97 11.81 5.67
CA ALA A 388 -7.23 11.62 6.39
C ALA A 388 -7.41 12.68 7.51
N THR A 389 -6.35 12.99 8.25
CA THR A 389 -6.42 14.01 9.32
C THR A 389 -6.55 15.45 8.81
N ILE A 390 -6.27 15.69 7.53
CA ILE A 390 -6.37 17.00 6.89
C ILE A 390 -7.73 17.17 6.21
N ASP A 391 -8.22 16.11 5.57
CA ASP A 391 -9.39 16.13 4.69
C ASP A 391 -10.68 16.45 5.46
N ASP A 392 -10.89 15.82 6.62
CA ASP A 392 -12.02 16.05 7.53
C ASP A 392 -12.12 17.52 8.02
N GLN A 393 -11.03 18.31 7.93
CA GLN A 393 -10.97 19.66 8.52
C GLN A 393 -10.57 20.79 7.55
N SER A 394 -10.53 20.50 6.24
CA SER A 394 -10.10 21.47 5.20
C SER A 394 -10.96 22.75 5.11
N LEU A 395 -12.16 22.76 5.71
CA LEU A 395 -13.10 23.91 5.73
C LEU A 395 -13.17 24.68 7.06
N GLN A 396 -12.53 24.21 8.14
CA GLN A 396 -12.58 24.86 9.46
C GLN A 396 -11.18 24.91 10.10
N TYR A 397 -10.26 25.67 9.51
CA TYR A 397 -9.01 26.05 10.15
C TYR A 397 -9.27 27.03 11.32
N GLU A 398 -9.89 26.58 12.40
CA GLU A 398 -9.94 27.33 13.66
C GLU A 398 -8.71 27.06 14.52
N VAL A 399 -8.36 28.05 15.36
CA VAL A 399 -7.22 28.00 16.27
C VAL A 399 -7.56 27.06 17.44
N GLY A 400 -7.28 25.76 17.28
CA GLY A 400 -7.55 24.75 18.32
C GLY A 400 -7.58 23.31 17.81
N PHE A 401 -6.69 22.93 16.88
CA PHE A 401 -6.54 21.64 16.16
C PHE A 401 -6.41 20.33 17.01
N GLU A 402 -6.82 20.32 18.27
CA GLU A 402 -6.67 19.18 19.18
C GLU A 402 -8.01 18.45 19.39
N GLU A 403 -8.46 17.68 18.40
CA GLU A 403 -9.34 16.54 18.69
C GLU A 403 -8.67 15.20 18.36
N TYR A 404 -7.76 15.16 17.36
CA TYR A 404 -6.98 13.96 17.01
C TYR A 404 -5.47 14.19 17.06
N SER A 405 -4.78 13.30 17.77
CA SER A 405 -3.34 13.34 17.90
C SER A 405 -2.69 12.78 16.62
N ARG A 406 -2.42 13.63 15.61
CA ARG A 406 -1.69 13.24 14.38
C ARG A 406 -0.42 12.42 14.67
N LYS A 407 0.24 12.69 15.80
CA LYS A 407 1.37 11.90 16.31
C LYS A 407 0.98 10.47 16.74
N ASN A 408 -0.19 10.24 17.35
CA ASN A 408 -0.63 8.88 17.69
C ASN A 408 -0.96 8.07 16.45
N LEU A 409 -1.63 8.69 15.47
CA LEU A 409 -1.91 8.05 14.19
C LEU A 409 -0.61 7.74 13.43
N ALA A 410 0.37 8.64 13.48
CA ALA A 410 1.70 8.37 12.95
C ALA A 410 2.38 7.17 13.62
N LYS A 411 2.27 7.07 14.95
CA LYS A 411 2.75 5.90 15.68
C LYS A 411 2.02 4.62 15.27
N ALA A 412 0.70 4.68 15.12
CA ALA A 412 -0.13 3.54 14.77
C ALA A 412 0.20 3.00 13.38
N SER A 413 0.22 3.86 12.35
CA SER A 413 0.51 3.41 10.98
C SER A 413 1.94 2.89 10.84
N SER A 414 2.94 3.59 11.41
CA SER A 414 4.33 3.12 11.39
C SER A 414 4.50 1.79 12.13
N ARG A 415 3.77 1.58 13.23
CA ARG A 415 3.76 0.28 13.93
C ARG A 415 3.15 -0.82 13.08
N GLY A 416 2.04 -0.52 12.40
CA GLY A 416 1.37 -1.43 11.49
C GLY A 416 2.30 -1.87 10.37
N THR A 417 2.80 -0.92 9.59
CA THR A 417 3.70 -1.16 8.46
C THR A 417 4.92 -1.98 8.89
N SER A 418 5.65 -1.54 9.91
CA SER A 418 6.84 -2.25 10.37
C SER A 418 6.55 -3.65 10.92
N SER A 419 5.39 -3.86 11.56
CA SER A 419 4.98 -5.19 12.02
C SER A 419 4.60 -6.11 10.86
N GLY A 420 3.82 -5.62 9.89
CA GLY A 420 3.37 -6.41 8.74
C GLY A 420 4.52 -6.87 7.86
N SER A 421 5.46 -5.95 7.56
CA SER A 421 6.65 -6.29 6.79
C SER A 421 7.51 -7.37 7.46
N ILE A 422 7.71 -7.27 8.78
CA ILE A 422 8.54 -8.24 9.52
C ILE A 422 7.81 -9.57 9.75
N ILE A 423 6.49 -9.58 9.90
CA ILE A 423 5.71 -10.82 9.95
C ILE A 423 5.88 -11.61 8.65
N ALA A 424 5.62 -10.97 7.49
CA ALA A 424 5.75 -11.62 6.18
C ALA A 424 7.17 -12.16 5.95
N SER A 425 8.19 -11.38 6.29
CA SER A 425 9.59 -11.78 6.11
C SER A 425 10.02 -12.87 7.09
N ALA A 426 9.63 -12.79 8.36
CA ALA A 426 10.01 -13.75 9.39
C ALA A 426 9.35 -15.12 9.19
N GLU A 427 8.08 -15.16 8.76
CA GLU A 427 7.42 -16.43 8.40
C GLU A 427 8.12 -17.12 7.23
N SER A 428 8.60 -16.33 6.26
CA SER A 428 9.30 -16.84 5.07
C SER A 428 10.78 -17.20 5.34
N ALA A 429 11.31 -16.78 6.48
CA ALA A 429 12.65 -17.15 6.96
C ALA A 429 12.66 -18.50 7.71
N ILE A 430 11.50 -19.08 8.00
CA ILE A 430 11.38 -20.40 8.62
C ILE A 430 11.31 -21.44 7.50
N PRO A 431 12.34 -22.30 7.32
CA PRO A 431 12.33 -23.28 6.25
C PRO A 431 11.23 -24.34 6.48
N PRO A 432 10.48 -24.73 5.43
CA PRO A 432 9.39 -25.71 5.55
C PRO A 432 9.87 -27.12 5.95
N ASP A 433 11.11 -27.48 5.63
CA ASP A 433 11.76 -28.73 6.02
C ASP A 433 13.25 -28.49 6.38
N ASP A 434 13.85 -29.37 7.21
CA ASP A 434 15.26 -29.29 7.67
C ASP A 434 16.33 -29.31 6.54
N GLN A 435 15.94 -29.43 5.27
CA GLN A 435 16.81 -29.52 4.09
C GLN A 435 16.58 -28.44 3.03
N SER A 436 15.65 -27.50 3.25
CA SER A 436 15.42 -26.37 2.34
C SER A 436 16.10 -25.11 2.86
N ASP A 437 16.67 -24.33 1.95
CA ASP A 437 17.15 -22.98 2.26
C ASP A 437 15.96 -22.07 2.57
N PRO A 438 16.10 -21.11 3.49
CA PRO A 438 15.04 -20.15 3.78
C PRO A 438 14.76 -19.27 2.55
N LEU A 439 13.49 -18.92 2.33
CA LEU A 439 13.13 -18.00 1.25
C LEU A 439 13.60 -16.58 1.54
N VAL A 440 13.81 -16.23 2.82
CA VAL A 440 14.26 -14.93 3.30
C VAL A 440 15.37 -15.11 4.33
N GLU A 441 16.48 -14.42 4.13
CA GLU A 441 17.62 -14.42 5.07
C GLU A 441 17.46 -13.32 6.13
N THR A 442 18.22 -13.42 7.21
CA THR A 442 18.20 -12.42 8.29
C THR A 442 18.63 -11.04 7.80
N GLU A 443 19.57 -10.97 6.85
CA GLU A 443 20.00 -9.70 6.25
C GLU A 443 18.85 -9.01 5.48
N ASP A 444 18.02 -9.77 4.75
CA ASP A 444 16.85 -9.20 4.07
C ASP A 444 15.85 -8.64 5.08
N MET A 445 15.61 -9.34 6.20
CA MET A 445 14.70 -8.85 7.25
C MET A 445 15.21 -7.57 7.90
N LYS A 446 16.53 -7.48 8.09
CA LYS A 446 17.20 -6.30 8.62
C LYS A 446 17.05 -5.12 7.65
N GLU A 447 17.22 -5.34 6.35
CA GLU A 447 16.97 -4.33 5.30
C GLU A 447 15.50 -3.89 5.27
N ILE A 448 14.56 -4.85 5.24
CA ILE A 448 13.11 -4.60 5.29
C ILE A 448 12.74 -3.76 6.52
N ALA A 449 13.31 -4.06 7.69
CA ALA A 449 13.07 -3.29 8.92
C ALA A 449 13.51 -1.83 8.78
N SER A 450 14.67 -1.61 8.18
CA SER A 450 15.19 -0.26 7.91
C SER A 450 14.30 0.49 6.95
N HIS A 451 14.00 -0.09 5.79
CA HIS A 451 13.20 0.56 4.77
C HIS A 451 11.75 0.83 5.19
N ALA A 452 11.09 -0.10 5.91
CA ALA A 452 9.75 0.12 6.44
C ALA A 452 9.72 1.32 7.41
N ALA A 453 10.73 1.43 8.27
CA ALA A 453 10.87 2.56 9.20
C ALA A 453 11.20 3.86 8.46
N MET A 454 12.08 3.80 7.47
CA MET A 454 12.48 4.92 6.61
C MET A 454 11.29 5.48 5.85
N GLY A 455 10.56 4.64 5.10
CA GLY A 455 9.38 5.04 4.33
C GLY A 455 8.29 5.66 5.20
N SER A 456 8.05 5.07 6.38
CA SER A 456 7.10 5.63 7.34
C SER A 456 7.47 7.06 7.77
N ILE A 457 8.75 7.26 8.11
CA ILE A 457 9.25 8.55 8.58
C ILE A 457 9.27 9.57 7.45
N LEU A 458 9.64 9.17 6.23
CA LEU A 458 9.61 10.01 5.03
C LEU A 458 8.20 10.57 4.81
N GLY A 459 7.19 9.69 4.72
CA GLY A 459 5.80 10.09 4.49
C GLY A 459 5.25 11.02 5.58
N HIS A 460 5.47 10.69 6.85
CA HIS A 460 5.01 11.53 7.97
C HIS A 460 5.75 12.87 8.05
N THR A 461 7.05 12.90 7.77
CA THR A 461 7.86 14.12 7.81
C THR A 461 7.46 15.06 6.68
N ALA A 462 7.36 14.54 5.44
CA ALA A 462 6.92 15.29 4.28
C ALA A 462 5.55 15.94 4.54
N MET A 463 4.56 15.15 4.95
CA MET A 463 3.20 15.66 5.23
C MET A 463 3.15 16.65 6.39
N SER A 464 4.04 16.51 7.38
CA SER A 464 4.15 17.47 8.49
C SER A 464 4.78 18.80 8.06
N ILE A 465 5.63 18.80 7.03
CA ILE A 465 6.22 20.00 6.45
C ILE A 465 5.22 20.70 5.51
N TYR A 466 4.55 19.93 4.63
CA TYR A 466 3.55 20.48 3.70
C TYR A 466 2.29 20.98 4.41
N TYR A 467 1.87 20.31 5.48
CA TYR A 467 0.71 20.68 6.29
C TYR A 467 1.13 20.93 7.75
N PRO A 468 1.79 22.08 8.01
CA PRO A 468 2.44 22.33 9.27
C PRO A 468 1.43 22.59 10.39
N THR A 469 1.55 21.84 11.47
CA THR A 469 1.07 22.28 12.77
C THR A 469 2.25 22.87 13.55
N PRO A 470 2.16 24.10 14.08
CA PRO A 470 3.31 24.83 14.65
C PRO A 470 4.06 24.16 15.82
N LYS A 471 3.60 23.00 16.33
CA LYS A 471 4.19 22.30 17.48
C LYS A 471 4.40 20.79 17.31
N ASP A 472 3.92 20.15 16.24
CA ASP A 472 3.87 18.68 16.21
C ASP A 472 4.91 17.99 15.33
N LEU A 473 5.62 18.68 14.42
CA LEU A 473 6.60 18.04 13.53
C LEU A 473 7.55 17.10 14.28
N LEU A 474 8.26 17.59 15.29
CA LEU A 474 9.17 16.77 16.09
C LEU A 474 8.45 15.68 16.89
N SER A 475 7.19 15.92 17.28
CA SER A 475 6.39 14.92 18.00
C SER A 475 5.93 13.79 17.07
N ILE A 476 5.54 14.11 15.84
CA ILE A 476 5.15 13.17 14.79
C ILE A 476 6.34 12.29 14.42
N ILE A 477 7.51 12.87 14.19
CA ILE A 477 8.74 12.13 13.89
C ILE A 477 9.10 11.18 15.03
N ASN A 478 9.08 11.66 16.28
CA ASN A 478 9.34 10.84 17.46
C ASN A 478 8.35 9.66 17.56
N TYR A 479 7.05 9.93 17.44
CA TYR A 479 6.02 8.92 17.58
C TYR A 479 6.00 7.92 16.43
N SER A 480 6.26 8.37 15.20
CA SER A 480 6.43 7.48 14.04
C SER A 480 7.65 6.57 14.24
N ALA A 481 8.79 7.11 14.69
CA ALA A 481 10.01 6.33 14.94
C ALA A 481 9.80 5.31 16.07
N GLN A 482 9.07 5.72 17.11
CA GLN A 482 8.63 4.83 18.17
C GLN A 482 7.71 3.73 17.65
N GLY A 483 6.75 4.07 16.78
CA GLY A 483 5.81 3.14 16.15
C GLY A 483 6.54 2.09 15.33
N ALA A 484 7.39 2.52 14.40
CA ALA A 484 8.18 1.66 13.52
C ALA A 484 9.03 0.66 14.34
N SER A 485 9.81 1.16 15.30
CA SER A 485 10.67 0.30 16.11
C SER A 485 9.91 -0.63 17.05
N LEU A 486 8.75 -0.19 17.58
CA LEU A 486 7.85 -1.06 18.34
C LEU A 486 7.27 -2.16 17.44
N GLY A 487 6.80 -1.80 16.23
CA GLY A 487 6.24 -2.75 15.26
C GLY A 487 7.23 -3.84 14.88
N SER A 488 8.44 -3.45 14.48
CA SER A 488 9.48 -4.40 14.06
C SER A 488 9.95 -5.36 15.17
N THR A 489 9.99 -4.91 16.43
CA THR A 489 10.58 -5.70 17.54
C THR A 489 9.56 -6.47 18.38
N THR A 490 8.25 -6.25 18.18
CA THR A 490 7.18 -6.99 18.88
C THR A 490 6.79 -8.32 18.21
N VAL A 491 7.34 -8.62 17.03
CA VAL A 491 6.93 -9.77 16.21
C VAL A 491 7.38 -11.09 16.87
N LEU A 492 6.41 -11.84 17.40
CA LEU A 492 6.68 -13.09 18.14
C LEU A 492 7.31 -14.19 17.28
N VAL A 493 7.04 -14.19 15.97
CA VAL A 493 7.59 -15.18 15.01
C VAL A 493 9.11 -15.11 14.95
N LEU A 494 9.72 -13.96 15.27
CA LEU A 494 11.18 -13.81 15.33
C LEU A 494 11.85 -14.76 16.33
N ASN A 495 11.15 -15.18 17.38
CA ASN A 495 11.66 -16.15 18.34
C ASN A 495 11.84 -17.56 17.75
N SER A 496 11.23 -17.83 16.60
CA SER A 496 11.31 -19.10 15.87
C SER A 496 12.27 -19.07 14.69
N VAL A 497 12.80 -17.90 14.34
CA VAL A 497 13.80 -17.77 13.27
C VAL A 497 15.15 -18.25 13.80
N PRO A 498 15.86 -19.15 13.08
CA PRO A 498 17.18 -19.61 13.48
C PRO A 498 18.18 -18.45 13.46
N ASN A 499 19.11 -18.44 14.41
CA ASN A 499 20.24 -17.51 14.37
C ASN A 499 21.12 -17.86 13.17
N THR A 500 21.61 -16.84 12.47
CA THR A 500 22.52 -16.98 11.33
C THR A 500 23.84 -17.62 11.77
N ASP A 501 24.36 -18.56 10.97
CA ASP A 501 25.59 -19.30 11.31
C ASP A 501 26.78 -18.36 11.53
N GLY A 502 27.31 -18.34 12.76
CA GLY A 502 28.51 -17.57 13.12
C GLY A 502 28.26 -16.19 13.73
N LEU A 503 27.01 -15.71 13.75
CA LEU A 503 26.62 -14.48 14.46
C LEU A 503 26.09 -14.83 15.85
N THR A 504 26.54 -14.10 16.87
CA THR A 504 26.07 -14.27 18.26
C THR A 504 24.81 -13.45 18.58
N GLU A 505 24.28 -12.74 17.58
CA GLU A 505 23.17 -11.81 17.72
C GLU A 505 21.83 -12.50 17.46
N SER A 506 20.82 -12.10 18.23
CA SER A 506 19.43 -12.50 17.99
C SER A 506 18.88 -11.70 16.81
N PRO A 507 18.06 -12.29 15.92
CA PRO A 507 17.41 -11.57 14.81
C PRO A 507 16.70 -10.27 15.25
N THR A 508 16.13 -10.27 16.46
CA THR A 508 15.49 -9.10 17.07
C THR A 508 16.46 -7.93 17.28
N VAL A 509 17.73 -8.19 17.57
CA VAL A 509 18.76 -7.16 17.77
C VAL A 509 19.15 -6.52 16.43
N GLU A 510 19.30 -7.34 15.38
CA GLU A 510 19.60 -6.85 14.03
C GLU A 510 18.45 -6.01 13.47
N ILE A 511 17.21 -6.47 13.65
CA ILE A 511 15.99 -5.75 13.29
C ILE A 511 15.86 -4.44 14.08
N ALA A 512 16.19 -4.44 15.38
CA ALA A 512 16.22 -3.24 16.20
C ALA A 512 17.23 -2.20 15.69
N ARG A 513 18.41 -2.65 15.26
CA ARG A 513 19.41 -1.79 14.62
C ARG A 513 18.90 -1.26 13.29
N GLY A 514 18.35 -2.11 12.43
CA GLY A 514 17.83 -1.73 11.12
C GLY A 514 16.68 -0.72 11.19
N SER A 515 15.67 -0.99 12.03
CA SER A 515 14.57 -0.04 12.24
C SER A 515 15.06 1.33 12.75
N SER A 516 16.03 1.34 13.68
CA SER A 516 16.63 2.59 14.18
C SER A 516 17.47 3.31 13.12
N HIS A 517 18.14 2.55 12.25
CA HIS A 517 18.87 3.06 11.10
C HIS A 517 17.95 3.78 10.13
N GLY A 518 16.93 3.08 9.61
CA GLY A 518 15.99 3.64 8.65
C GLY A 518 15.22 4.86 9.18
N ALA A 519 14.82 4.83 10.45
CA ALA A 519 14.12 5.96 11.07
C ALA A 519 14.99 7.23 11.14
N ALA A 520 16.26 7.10 11.54
CA ALA A 520 17.18 8.24 11.61
C ALA A 520 17.63 8.71 10.22
N LEU A 521 17.80 7.77 9.27
CA LEU A 521 18.10 8.06 7.87
C LEU A 521 16.97 8.88 7.25
N GLY A 522 15.74 8.36 7.25
CA GLY A 522 14.58 9.04 6.68
C GLY A 522 14.34 10.42 7.30
N ALA A 523 14.43 10.53 8.63
CA ALA A 523 14.24 11.81 9.33
C ALA A 523 15.30 12.85 8.94
N SER A 524 16.57 12.46 8.87
CA SER A 524 17.65 13.39 8.52
C SER A 524 17.59 13.78 7.04
N PHE A 525 17.41 12.80 6.16
CA PHE A 525 17.31 13.01 4.72
C PHE A 525 16.17 13.96 4.37
N GLU A 526 14.94 13.64 4.80
CA GLU A 526 13.75 14.39 4.41
C GLU A 526 13.77 15.83 4.91
N MET A 527 14.20 16.02 6.17
CA MET A 527 14.32 17.36 6.72
C MET A 527 15.32 18.20 5.95
N ILE A 528 16.49 17.65 5.63
CA ILE A 528 17.51 18.40 4.90
C ILE A 528 17.03 18.69 3.48
N ALA A 529 16.47 17.70 2.80
CA ALA A 529 15.97 17.81 1.43
C ALA A 529 14.85 18.85 1.31
N LEU A 530 13.89 18.88 2.25
CA LEU A 530 12.73 19.76 2.18
C LEU A 530 12.94 21.14 2.83
N THR A 531 13.75 21.26 3.88
CA THR A 531 13.97 22.56 4.56
C THR A 531 15.26 23.27 4.12
N GLY A 532 16.08 22.63 3.27
CA GLY A 532 17.37 23.18 2.84
C GLY A 532 18.38 23.22 3.98
N GLY A 533 18.35 22.20 4.85
CA GLY A 533 19.32 22.02 5.93
C GLY A 533 20.75 21.96 5.39
N ASP A 534 21.72 22.42 6.18
CA ASP A 534 23.12 22.51 5.73
C ASP A 534 24.08 21.96 6.79
N PRO A 535 24.05 20.63 7.05
CA PRO A 535 24.96 19.99 7.99
C PRO A 535 26.41 19.94 7.47
N VAL A 536 26.65 20.25 6.19
CA VAL A 536 27.97 20.31 5.56
C VAL A 536 28.72 21.54 6.03
N ASP A 537 28.11 22.73 5.94
CA ASP A 537 28.79 23.98 6.29
C ASP A 537 28.51 24.42 7.74
N LYS A 538 27.34 24.09 8.30
CA LYS A 538 27.02 24.43 9.68
C LYS A 538 27.51 23.34 10.62
N SER A 539 28.28 23.72 11.64
CA SER A 539 28.68 22.81 12.72
C SER A 539 27.53 22.46 13.68
N TYR A 540 26.45 23.24 13.62
CA TYR A 540 25.24 23.02 14.40
C TYR A 540 24.03 23.50 13.59
N ASP A 541 23.43 22.60 12.81
CA ASP A 541 22.12 22.82 12.23
C ASP A 541 21.02 22.42 13.23
N ARG A 542 20.36 23.42 13.82
CA ARG A 542 19.42 23.21 14.93
C ARG A 542 18.23 22.34 14.50
N GLU A 543 17.72 22.52 13.30
CA GLU A 543 16.52 21.81 12.82
C GLU A 543 16.85 20.36 12.51
N THR A 544 17.94 20.12 11.77
CA THR A 544 18.46 18.76 11.51
C THR A 544 18.75 18.02 12.81
N ILE A 545 19.45 18.66 13.76
CA ILE A 545 19.82 18.03 15.03
C ILE A 545 18.58 17.73 15.89
N ALA A 546 17.63 18.66 15.99
CA ALA A 546 16.41 18.43 16.76
C ALA A 546 15.57 17.28 16.18
N THR A 547 15.57 17.14 14.85
CA THR A 547 14.86 16.06 14.16
C THR A 547 15.53 14.72 14.39
N ILE A 548 16.85 14.65 14.26
CA ILE A 548 17.62 13.43 14.58
C ILE A 548 17.39 13.04 16.04
N GLN A 549 17.37 14.01 16.96
CA GLN A 549 17.05 13.76 18.38
C GLN A 549 15.67 13.14 18.56
N ALA A 550 14.66 13.65 17.86
CA ALA A 550 13.30 13.13 17.91
C ALA A 550 13.22 11.68 17.41
N ALA A 551 13.79 11.40 16.25
CA ALA A 551 13.81 10.05 15.66
C ALA A 551 14.58 9.06 16.55
N SER A 552 15.80 9.40 16.97
CA SER A 552 16.63 8.51 17.80
C SER A 552 16.04 8.24 19.18
N TYR A 553 15.38 9.23 19.79
CA TYR A 553 14.63 9.03 21.03
C TYR A 553 13.49 8.02 20.81
N GLY A 554 12.67 8.26 19.78
CA GLY A 554 11.53 7.42 19.43
C GLY A 554 11.92 5.98 19.16
N SER A 555 12.90 5.76 18.28
CA SER A 555 13.41 4.42 17.94
C SER A 555 13.95 3.69 19.17
N THR A 556 14.80 4.32 19.98
CA THR A 556 15.36 3.68 21.19
C THR A 556 14.26 3.29 22.18
N TYR A 557 13.28 4.18 22.40
CA TYR A 557 12.15 3.91 23.28
C TYR A 557 11.28 2.77 22.75
N GLY A 558 10.99 2.78 21.44
CA GLY A 558 10.21 1.76 20.74
C GLY A 558 10.86 0.39 20.77
N VAL A 559 12.15 0.30 20.44
CA VAL A 559 12.95 -0.94 20.49
C VAL A 559 12.89 -1.59 21.87
N ILE A 560 13.16 -0.84 22.94
CA ILE A 560 13.25 -1.42 24.29
C ILE A 560 11.88 -1.94 24.74
N LEU A 561 10.81 -1.20 24.49
CA LEU A 561 9.46 -1.66 24.81
C LEU A 561 9.07 -2.86 23.95
N GLY A 562 9.30 -2.79 22.64
CA GLY A 562 8.83 -3.78 21.70
C GLY A 562 9.53 -5.11 21.84
N ALA A 563 10.86 -5.10 21.95
CA ALA A 563 11.64 -6.30 22.20
C ALA A 563 11.26 -6.96 23.53
N THR A 564 10.99 -6.16 24.58
CA THR A 564 10.51 -6.70 25.87
C THR A 564 9.14 -7.37 25.73
N GLU A 565 8.23 -6.78 24.95
CA GLU A 565 6.91 -7.37 24.65
C GLU A 565 7.02 -8.59 23.72
N GLY A 566 8.01 -8.61 22.83
CA GLY A 566 8.33 -9.70 21.89
C GLY A 566 9.09 -10.87 22.51
N GLY A 567 9.54 -10.76 23.77
CA GLY A 567 10.19 -11.85 24.52
C GLY A 567 11.71 -11.72 24.69
N GLU A 568 12.33 -10.67 24.15
CA GLU A 568 13.76 -10.37 24.29
C GLU A 568 14.00 -9.44 25.48
N SER A 569 14.99 -9.76 26.33
CA SER A 569 15.15 -9.09 27.64
C SER A 569 16.47 -8.33 27.81
N ASP A 570 17.39 -8.43 26.85
CA ASP A 570 18.67 -7.70 26.93
C ASP A 570 18.54 -6.23 26.50
N SER A 571 17.94 -5.42 27.38
CA SER A 571 17.80 -3.98 27.21
C SER A 571 19.11 -3.22 26.98
N VAL A 572 20.26 -3.77 27.39
CA VAL A 572 21.57 -3.11 27.18
C VAL A 572 22.03 -3.30 25.76
N VAL A 573 21.97 -4.53 25.23
CA VAL A 573 22.33 -4.82 23.84
C VAL A 573 21.40 -4.07 22.88
N LEU A 574 20.10 -4.09 23.15
CA LEU A 574 19.09 -3.36 22.36
C LEU A 574 19.32 -1.85 22.36
N LYS A 575 19.69 -1.26 23.51
CA LYS A 575 20.05 0.16 23.58
C LYS A 575 21.23 0.49 22.67
N GLN A 576 22.27 -0.34 22.68
CA GLN A 576 23.46 -0.11 21.86
C GLN A 576 23.18 -0.33 20.38
N ALA A 577 22.36 -1.33 20.03
CA ALA A 577 21.88 -1.54 18.66
C ALA A 577 21.13 -0.33 18.13
N ALA A 578 20.16 0.20 18.90
CA ALA A 578 19.42 1.38 18.50
C ALA A 578 20.32 2.63 18.37
N LYS A 579 21.31 2.77 19.26
CA LYS A 579 22.30 3.87 19.21
C LYS A 579 23.16 3.79 17.95
N GLN A 580 23.67 2.60 17.63
CA GLN A 580 24.47 2.35 16.43
C GLN A 580 23.66 2.62 15.17
N GLY A 581 22.51 1.98 15.02
CA GLY A 581 21.62 2.18 13.89
C GLY A 581 21.27 3.65 13.69
N SER A 582 20.82 4.34 14.76
CA SER A 582 20.51 5.77 14.68
C SER A 582 21.69 6.64 14.24
N THR A 583 22.91 6.29 14.65
CA THR A 583 24.12 7.06 14.30
C THR A 583 24.50 6.84 12.84
N GLU A 584 24.53 5.59 12.39
CA GLU A 584 24.81 5.23 11.00
C GLU A 584 23.77 5.84 10.07
N GLY A 585 22.47 5.66 10.38
CA GLY A 585 21.37 6.20 9.60
C GLY A 585 21.36 7.73 9.52
N ALA A 586 21.56 8.44 10.64
CA ALA A 586 21.59 9.90 10.63
C ALA A 586 22.75 10.48 9.78
N LEU A 587 23.91 9.81 9.79
CA LEU A 587 25.04 10.21 8.96
C LEU A 587 24.82 9.86 7.49
N ALA A 588 24.19 8.71 7.21
CA ALA A 588 23.78 8.31 5.87
C ALA A 588 22.81 9.32 5.26
N GLY A 589 21.68 9.58 5.92
CA GLY A 589 20.65 10.48 5.42
C GLY A 589 21.14 11.92 5.27
N SER A 590 21.96 12.41 6.20
CA SER A 590 22.59 13.72 6.07
C SER A 590 23.60 13.80 4.91
N GLY A 591 24.33 12.71 4.65
CA GLY A 591 25.26 12.63 3.53
C GLY A 591 24.56 12.55 2.19
N LEU A 592 23.54 11.69 2.08
CA LEU A 592 22.71 11.51 0.88
C LEU A 592 21.98 12.80 0.48
N ALA A 593 21.44 13.53 1.45
CA ALA A 593 20.72 14.77 1.17
C ALA A 593 21.62 15.95 0.75
N THR A 594 22.95 15.79 0.79
CA THR A 594 23.89 16.89 0.55
C THR A 594 24.86 16.64 -0.58
N LEU A 595 25.74 15.64 -0.46
CA LEU A 595 26.94 15.52 -1.31
C LEU A 595 27.31 14.09 -1.70
N TYR A 596 26.73 13.07 -1.07
CA TYR A 596 27.17 11.69 -1.20
C TYR A 596 26.13 10.81 -1.91
N SER A 597 26.58 9.87 -2.73
CA SER A 597 25.72 8.86 -3.35
C SER A 597 25.63 7.60 -2.49
N GLU A 598 24.68 6.73 -2.80
CA GLU A 598 24.55 5.40 -2.19
C GLU A 598 25.85 4.57 -2.32
N ASP A 599 26.47 4.56 -3.51
CA ASP A 599 27.73 3.87 -3.77
C ASP A 599 28.87 4.26 -2.81
N TYR A 600 28.88 5.52 -2.35
CA TYR A 600 29.88 5.98 -1.38
C TYR A 600 29.82 5.19 -0.08
N PHE A 601 28.61 4.84 0.38
CA PHE A 601 28.38 4.09 1.60
C PHE A 601 28.48 2.57 1.38
N ASN A 602 28.17 2.07 0.18
CA ASN A 602 28.08 0.64 -0.13
C ASN A 602 29.30 0.03 -0.85
N SER A 603 30.33 0.82 -1.18
CA SER A 603 31.52 0.33 -1.89
C SER A 603 32.46 -0.57 -1.06
N GLU A 604 32.72 -1.80 -1.55
CA GLU A 604 33.59 -2.81 -0.91
C GLU A 604 35.05 -2.35 -0.67
N GLU A 605 35.61 -1.44 -1.49
CA GLU A 605 36.95 -0.86 -1.26
C GLU A 605 37.03 -0.04 0.04
N ASN A 606 35.88 0.31 0.59
CA ASN A 606 35.76 1.12 1.79
C ASN A 606 35.22 0.37 3.02
N PHE A 607 34.64 -0.82 2.81
CA PHE A 607 34.44 -1.79 3.88
C PHE A 607 35.80 -2.40 4.23
N GLY A 608 36.35 -2.02 5.38
CA GLY A 608 37.42 -2.79 6.03
C GLY A 608 36.89 -4.17 6.39
N GLY A 609 36.80 -5.08 5.43
CA GLY A 609 36.16 -6.36 5.62
C GLY A 609 36.90 -7.22 6.64
N ALA A 610 36.13 -7.94 7.46
CA ALA A 610 36.60 -9.16 8.12
C ALA A 610 37.01 -10.26 7.11
N ASN A 611 36.76 -10.06 5.80
CA ASN A 611 37.25 -10.91 4.69
C ASN A 611 37.95 -10.12 3.56
N GLY A 612 38.34 -8.86 3.79
CA GLY A 612 39.17 -8.11 2.85
C GLY A 612 40.61 -8.63 2.89
N ASN A 613 41.09 -9.21 1.79
CA ASN A 613 42.44 -9.75 1.67
C ASN A 613 43.49 -8.68 2.04
N ALA A 614 44.06 -8.78 3.24
CA ALA A 614 45.13 -7.93 3.77
C ALA A 614 46.48 -8.20 3.06
N GLY A 615 46.50 -8.07 1.74
CA GLY A 615 47.64 -8.40 0.88
C GLY A 615 48.20 -7.23 0.05
N GLY A 616 47.61 -6.03 0.14
CA GLY A 616 48.05 -4.86 -0.61
C GLY A 616 48.90 -3.90 0.22
N ASN A 617 50.21 -3.88 -0.02
CA ASN A 617 51.12 -2.83 0.48
C ASN A 617 50.75 -1.48 -0.17
N GLY A 618 49.77 -0.76 0.39
CA GLY A 618 49.39 0.58 -0.02
C GLY A 618 48.64 1.27 1.10
N GLY A 619 49.27 2.26 1.75
CA GLY A 619 48.69 3.01 2.88
C GLY A 619 47.59 4.00 2.49
N GLY A 620 46.57 3.54 1.78
CA GLY A 620 45.31 4.27 1.61
C GLY A 620 44.40 4.00 2.81
N GLN A 621 43.93 5.04 3.48
CA GLN A 621 42.82 4.90 4.43
C GLN A 621 41.56 4.47 3.66
N PRO A 622 40.68 3.64 4.24
CA PRO A 622 39.36 3.36 3.66
C PRO A 622 38.62 4.70 3.46
N THR A 623 38.08 4.92 2.26
CA THR A 623 37.58 6.23 1.77
C THR A 623 36.05 6.39 1.77
N GLY A 624 35.28 5.42 2.29
CA GLY A 624 33.82 5.38 2.25
C GLY A 624 33.21 4.60 3.42
N SER A 625 32.97 5.30 4.51
CA SER A 625 32.27 4.79 5.68
C SER A 625 31.52 5.95 6.31
N TYR A 626 30.53 5.67 7.15
CA TYR A 626 29.92 6.66 8.07
C TYR A 626 30.99 7.50 8.80
N ASP A 627 32.16 6.91 9.04
CA ASP A 627 33.27 7.58 9.68
C ASP A 627 33.99 8.63 8.84
N SER A 628 33.97 8.50 7.51
CA SER A 628 34.64 9.40 6.57
C SER A 628 33.72 10.49 5.98
N VAL A 629 32.42 10.49 6.32
CA VAL A 629 31.48 11.53 5.86
C VAL A 629 31.92 12.91 6.39
N ALA A 630 32.16 13.86 5.48
CA ALA A 630 32.65 15.19 5.79
C ALA A 630 31.51 16.17 6.09
N LEU A 631 30.84 15.97 7.23
CA LEU A 631 29.82 16.91 7.75
C LEU A 631 30.42 17.76 8.88
N SER A 632 30.29 19.09 8.81
CA SER A 632 30.65 19.97 9.93
C SER A 632 29.81 19.68 11.18
N SER A 633 28.54 19.29 11.01
CA SER A 633 27.63 18.93 12.10
C SER A 633 27.86 17.53 12.70
N LYS A 634 28.76 16.70 12.15
CA LYS A 634 28.93 15.29 12.54
C LYS A 634 29.05 15.07 14.06
N LYS A 635 29.91 15.84 14.73
CA LYS A 635 30.10 15.73 16.18
C LYS A 635 28.80 16.06 16.94
N SER A 636 28.14 17.14 16.55
CA SER A 636 26.89 17.60 17.18
C SER A 636 25.77 16.57 17.02
N ILE A 637 25.70 15.88 15.87
CA ILE A 637 24.78 14.78 15.60
C ILE A 637 25.03 13.61 16.55
N ILE A 638 26.28 13.12 16.62
CA ILE A 638 26.65 11.97 17.47
C ILE A 638 26.40 12.27 18.96
N ASP A 639 26.80 13.45 19.44
CA ASP A 639 26.61 13.87 20.83
C ASP A 639 25.11 13.97 21.18
N ALA A 640 24.30 14.46 20.24
CA ALA A 640 22.85 14.56 20.40
C ALA A 640 22.18 13.19 20.50
N ILE A 641 22.53 12.25 19.61
CA ILE A 641 22.01 10.87 19.61
C ILE A 641 22.37 10.16 20.92
N ALA A 642 23.63 10.24 21.35
CA ALA A 642 24.09 9.57 22.57
C ALA A 642 23.33 10.05 23.83
N SER A 643 23.03 11.36 23.88
CA SER A 643 22.25 11.96 24.96
C SER A 643 20.80 11.45 24.97
N VAL A 644 20.10 11.50 23.83
CA VAL A 644 18.69 11.12 23.78
C VAL A 644 18.47 9.61 23.88
N ASN A 645 19.36 8.79 23.32
CA ASN A 645 19.31 7.33 23.46
C ASN A 645 19.44 6.91 24.93
N SER A 646 20.30 7.58 25.70
CA SER A 646 20.42 7.30 27.14
C SER A 646 19.17 7.71 27.91
N GLN A 647 18.55 8.83 27.56
CA GLN A 647 17.30 9.28 28.19
C GLN A 647 16.13 8.34 27.84
N ALA A 648 15.94 8.04 26.56
CA ALA A 648 14.90 7.14 26.07
C ALA A 648 14.95 5.76 26.74
N ALA A 649 16.15 5.20 26.92
CA ALA A 649 16.32 3.91 27.60
C ALA A 649 15.88 3.94 29.07
N VAL A 650 16.16 5.05 29.78
CA VAL A 650 15.69 5.23 31.16
C VAL A 650 14.17 5.35 31.21
N ASP A 651 13.58 6.12 30.30
CA ASP A 651 12.13 6.35 30.26
C ASP A 651 11.35 5.08 29.87
N ALA A 652 11.87 4.29 28.91
CA ALA A 652 11.32 2.99 28.55
C ALA A 652 11.42 2.00 29.73
N SER A 653 12.58 1.94 30.39
CA SER A 653 12.78 1.08 31.57
C SER A 653 11.86 1.47 32.73
N ALA A 654 11.64 2.77 32.95
CA ALA A 654 10.70 3.25 33.97
C ALA A 654 9.26 2.82 33.65
N THR A 655 8.87 2.88 32.38
CA THR A 655 7.56 2.42 31.90
C THR A 655 7.37 0.92 32.15
N LEU A 656 8.37 0.10 31.82
CA LEU A 656 8.36 -1.35 32.11
C LEU A 656 8.35 -1.66 33.60
N ALA A 657 9.11 -0.90 34.41
CA ALA A 657 9.16 -1.07 35.86
C ALA A 657 7.81 -0.81 36.53
N THR A 658 6.99 0.11 36.00
CA THR A 658 5.62 0.33 36.47
C THR A 658 4.65 -0.81 36.10
N LYS A 659 4.94 -1.59 35.05
CA LYS A 659 4.20 -2.82 34.68
C LYS A 659 4.69 -4.07 35.42
N SER A 660 5.95 -4.12 35.88
CA SER A 660 6.49 -5.24 36.66
C SER A 660 6.02 -5.22 38.13
N ILE A 661 5.61 -6.37 38.65
CA ILE A 661 5.19 -6.55 40.04
C ILE A 661 6.26 -5.98 40.98
N LYS A 662 5.85 -5.12 41.93
CA LYS A 662 6.70 -4.66 43.04
C LYS A 662 7.31 -5.87 43.74
N THR A 663 8.56 -6.20 43.42
CA THR A 663 9.30 -7.24 44.13
C THR A 663 9.61 -6.72 45.52
N SER A 664 8.94 -7.30 46.52
CA SER A 664 9.27 -7.04 47.91
C SER A 664 10.68 -7.58 48.17
N ALA A 665 11.51 -6.85 48.93
CA ALA A 665 12.82 -7.33 49.38
C ALA A 665 12.73 -8.72 50.04
N LYS A 666 11.57 -9.06 50.59
CA LYS A 666 11.26 -10.37 51.19
C LYS A 666 11.17 -11.51 50.16
N ASP A 667 10.70 -11.23 48.95
CA ASP A 667 10.59 -12.21 47.86
C ASP A 667 11.94 -12.44 47.19
N MET A 668 12.74 -11.38 47.04
CA MET A 668 14.11 -11.47 46.56
C MET A 668 15.00 -12.30 47.51
N ILE A 669 14.85 -12.10 48.82
CA ILE A 669 15.54 -12.90 49.85
C ILE A 669 15.09 -14.37 49.80
N ARG A 670 13.81 -14.64 49.56
CA ARG A 670 13.30 -16.02 49.40
C ARG A 670 13.87 -16.72 48.17
N LEU A 671 14.03 -16.00 47.05
CA LEU A 671 14.68 -16.53 45.85
C LEU A 671 16.16 -16.84 46.09
N ILE A 672 16.89 -15.91 46.72
CA ILE A 672 18.31 -16.10 47.10
C ILE A 672 18.47 -17.32 48.02
N GLN A 673 17.56 -17.51 48.96
CA GLN A 673 17.56 -18.67 49.86
C GLN A 673 17.16 -19.98 49.17
N LYS A 674 16.21 -19.94 48.23
CA LYS A 674 15.69 -21.13 47.54
C LYS A 674 16.66 -21.66 46.48
N PHE A 675 17.41 -20.77 45.82
CA PHE A 675 18.35 -21.11 44.75
C PHE A 675 19.83 -21.00 45.14
N ASN A 676 20.12 -20.71 46.41
CA ASN A 676 21.46 -20.65 46.99
C ASN A 676 22.44 -19.76 46.21
N ILE A 677 21.95 -18.62 45.71
CA ILE A 677 22.74 -17.66 44.93
C ILE A 677 23.59 -16.83 45.90
N SER A 678 24.92 -16.98 45.84
CA SER A 678 25.83 -16.20 46.68
C SER A 678 25.95 -14.76 46.15
N PRO A 679 25.66 -13.73 46.96
CA PRO A 679 25.73 -12.32 46.54
C PRO A 679 27.17 -11.82 46.30
N ARG A 680 28.19 -12.68 46.49
CA ARG A 680 29.59 -12.36 46.18
C ARG A 680 29.99 -12.72 44.74
N PHE A 681 29.23 -13.56 44.03
CA PHE A 681 29.53 -13.96 42.65
C PHE A 681 28.61 -13.33 41.60
N THR A 682 27.54 -12.64 42.03
CA THR A 682 26.76 -11.76 41.17
C THR A 682 27.34 -10.35 41.25
N ASN A 683 28.36 -10.08 40.43
CA ASN A 683 28.86 -8.75 40.13
C ASN A 683 28.08 -8.21 38.91
N PRO A 684 26.99 -7.43 39.07
CA PRO A 684 26.10 -7.12 37.96
C PRO A 684 26.53 -5.89 37.16
N THR A 685 27.64 -5.21 37.52
CA THR A 685 27.95 -3.87 36.98
C THR A 685 29.43 -3.56 36.72
N ARG A 686 30.30 -4.55 36.46
CA ARG A 686 31.74 -4.27 36.16
C ARG A 686 32.34 -5.13 35.03
N ILE A 687 31.66 -5.25 33.90
CA ILE A 687 32.26 -5.76 32.64
C ILE A 687 32.72 -4.61 31.71
N PHE A 688 32.29 -3.36 31.94
CA PHE A 688 32.81 -2.18 31.23
C PHE A 688 33.45 -1.20 32.21
N GLN A 689 34.72 -1.43 32.55
CA GLN A 689 35.57 -0.31 32.97
C GLN A 689 35.96 0.45 31.71
N GLY A 690 35.26 1.56 31.45
CA GLY A 690 35.61 2.46 30.34
C GLY A 690 37.07 2.89 30.45
N ASN A 691 37.86 2.54 29.44
CA ASN A 691 39.18 3.11 29.26
C ASN A 691 38.99 4.60 28.94
N LYS A 692 39.48 5.49 29.82
CA LYS A 692 39.29 6.94 29.71
C LYS A 692 39.98 7.62 28.52
N ASN A 693 40.57 6.86 27.60
CA ASN A 693 41.36 7.36 26.47
C ASN A 693 41.08 6.59 25.16
N GLN A 694 39.82 6.27 24.87
CA GLN A 694 39.45 5.68 23.58
C GLN A 694 38.72 6.74 22.71
N LYS A 695 39.10 6.79 21.44
CA LYS A 695 38.56 7.77 20.48
C LYS A 695 37.12 7.37 20.14
N LEU A 696 36.22 8.37 20.10
CA LEU A 696 34.86 8.20 19.57
C LEU A 696 34.96 7.62 18.14
N GLY A 697 34.35 6.45 17.95
CA GLY A 697 34.46 5.57 16.78
C GLY A 697 34.53 4.09 17.18
N ASP A 698 35.23 3.76 18.27
CA ASP A 698 35.47 2.37 18.72
C ASP A 698 34.39 1.81 19.70
N ASP A 699 33.22 2.45 19.79
CA ASP A 699 32.22 2.24 20.85
C ASP A 699 30.97 1.48 20.37
N PHE A 700 30.98 1.00 19.12
CA PHE A 700 29.92 0.16 18.57
C PHE A 700 30.19 -1.31 18.91
N PRO A 701 29.21 -2.02 19.50
CA PRO A 701 29.40 -3.43 19.86
C PRO A 701 29.47 -4.34 18.62
N PHE A 702 28.99 -3.86 17.47
CA PHE A 702 28.89 -4.63 16.23
C PHE A 702 29.92 -4.13 15.20
N ASN A 703 30.66 -5.07 14.63
CA ASN A 703 31.78 -4.79 13.72
C ASN A 703 31.34 -4.54 12.27
N ASP A 704 30.10 -4.87 11.94
CA ASP A 704 29.51 -4.71 10.60
C ASP A 704 28.80 -3.36 10.49
N GLN A 705 28.90 -2.75 9.30
CA GLN A 705 28.20 -1.51 8.97
C GLN A 705 26.88 -1.85 8.29
N PHE A 706 25.81 -1.12 8.64
CA PHE A 706 24.53 -1.27 7.99
C PHE A 706 24.62 -0.82 6.51
N PRO A 707 24.01 -1.51 5.52
CA PRO A 707 23.97 -1.05 4.13
C PRO A 707 23.05 0.18 3.97
N VAL A 708 23.43 1.14 3.14
CA VAL A 708 22.61 2.34 2.89
C VAL A 708 21.81 2.15 1.62
N ALA A 709 20.55 2.53 1.61
CA ALA A 709 19.80 2.69 0.37
C ALA A 709 19.32 4.13 0.24
N SER A 710 19.38 4.67 -0.97
CA SER A 710 18.76 5.95 -1.27
C SER A 710 17.23 5.84 -1.18
N PRO A 711 16.55 6.82 -0.55
CA PRO A 711 15.09 6.87 -0.56
C PRO A 711 14.48 6.90 -1.96
N ILE A 712 13.33 6.25 -2.13
CA ILE A 712 12.59 6.11 -3.41
C ILE A 712 11.89 7.40 -3.84
#